data_AF-A0A1Y3Q0Y6-F1
#
_entry.id   AF-A0A1Y3Q0Y6-F1
#
_cell.length_a   1.000
_cell.length_b   1.000
_cell.length_c   1.000
_cell.angle_alpha   90.00
_cell.angle_beta   90.00
_cell.angle_gamma   90.00
#
_symmetry.space_group_name_H-M   'P 1'
#
loop_
_entity.id
_entity.type
_entity.pdbx_description
1 polymer ?
#
loop_
_entity_poly.entity_id
_entity_poly.type
_entity_poly.pdbx_seq_one_letter_code
_entity_poly.pdbx_strand_id
1 'polypeptide(L)'
;MGILDSIEQRNTTLKSALKNAPDWLADALGGAPSPTGVRVTPEKALGITAFWNGVRIISQTIASLPLEVYERMDDGSRRLAREHPVYRLLHVRPNPYMTPFTFKEIRAAHVLVWGDSFAEIERDRAGRPIALWPLLPDRTGVEVRDGKKVYWTIVNGVKVYLSADRVLHVPGLGFDGLRGYSVLKLFRDSLGLTVAANEYGAQFFGNSGRPSGVLVHPGKLDDAERARIREEWNQLHSGLTKAQRTAVLWGGMKFEPITMPPEDAQFLQTRSMQIDEVARILNINPILLQKTDGATTWGTAISQFLVAFAKFTITPWLEREEDVLNYDLFTEQERGRYYCKYNVAALLRGDLKTQAEILEIERRNGIINADEWRELTERNPLPGGQGKLYFMPLNMAPIQDIADRPPENLPAPQRSLQRSTYTEERALAIRQRLREAHLAAFEDGARRFVRPEVQALRRAIKRAIQSGDPKRALNDWLDTFYPDHRQTIYRVMLPLVTALAAAVAEVAFDEVGAQPVAVDEFARAYTDNLAQRELNSSIGQLRTLIAETAVEVLEETLTTRADEWEEKRPGKVAANEVVRVAAGAARWAWQMAGVGTLVWRANADACPLCQRMDGRRVPTRGYFLAPGDSIGDGPDRLVATEPIGGPPLHAGCKCDIVPG
;
A
#
# COMPACT_ATOMS: atom_id res chain seq x y z
N MET A 1 50.63 -19.84 46.36
CA MET A 1 49.80 -18.61 46.42
C MET A 1 48.37 -19.00 46.13
N GLY A 2 47.43 -18.46 46.90
CA GLY A 2 46.11 -19.04 47.12
C GLY A 2 45.12 -18.81 45.98
N ILE A 3 44.05 -19.62 46.01
CA ILE A 3 42.93 -19.66 45.05
C ILE A 3 42.23 -18.29 44.87
N LEU A 4 42.42 -17.35 45.79
CA LEU A 4 41.86 -15.98 45.68
C LEU A 4 42.69 -15.05 44.77
N ASP A 5 44.02 -15.18 44.73
CA ASP A 5 44.88 -14.43 43.79
C ASP A 5 44.67 -14.89 42.34
N SER A 6 44.30 -16.17 42.17
CA SER A 6 43.95 -16.77 40.88
C SER A 6 42.62 -16.25 40.32
N ILE A 7 41.69 -15.78 41.16
CA ILE A 7 40.37 -15.28 40.72
C ILE A 7 40.46 -13.81 40.34
N GLU A 8 41.27 -13.00 41.05
CA GLU A 8 41.52 -11.61 40.67
C GLU A 8 42.38 -11.50 39.40
N GLN A 9 43.41 -12.33 39.23
CA GLN A 9 44.17 -12.41 37.98
C GLN A 9 43.33 -12.96 36.83
N ARG A 10 42.43 -13.94 37.06
CA ARG A 10 41.48 -14.39 36.01
C ARG A 10 40.48 -13.31 35.62
N ASN A 11 40.00 -12.48 36.56
CA ASN A 11 39.08 -11.38 36.24
C ASN A 11 39.76 -10.21 35.50
N THR A 12 41.03 -9.91 35.78
CA THR A 12 41.81 -8.92 35.00
C THR A 12 42.20 -9.46 33.63
N THR A 13 42.54 -10.76 33.53
CA THR A 13 42.89 -11.40 32.26
C THR A 13 41.67 -11.61 31.36
N LEU A 14 40.48 -11.88 31.92
CA LEU A 14 39.21 -11.90 31.16
C LEU A 14 38.79 -10.50 30.71
N LYS A 15 38.98 -9.46 31.54
CA LYS A 15 38.72 -8.07 31.14
C LYS A 15 39.73 -7.55 30.10
N SER A 16 40.99 -7.99 30.12
CA SER A 16 41.98 -7.64 29.09
C SER A 16 41.81 -8.48 27.81
N ALA A 17 41.42 -9.75 27.92
CA ALA A 17 41.11 -10.62 26.78
C ALA A 17 39.81 -10.20 26.07
N LEU A 18 38.82 -9.65 26.78
CA LEU A 18 37.62 -9.04 26.18
C LEU A 18 37.91 -7.68 25.54
N LYS A 19 38.96 -6.97 25.95
CA LYS A 19 39.41 -5.73 25.30
C LYS A 19 40.12 -5.99 23.96
N ASN A 20 40.68 -7.19 23.78
CA ASN A 20 41.40 -7.63 22.59
C ASN A 20 40.81 -8.92 21.99
N ALA A 21 39.51 -9.16 22.17
CA ALA A 21 38.84 -10.30 21.55
C ALA A 21 38.85 -10.09 20.04
N PRO A 22 39.25 -11.08 19.22
CA PRO A 22 39.13 -10.99 17.77
C PRO A 22 37.69 -10.63 17.37
N ASP A 23 37.49 -9.78 16.37
CA ASP A 23 36.17 -9.29 15.95
C ASP A 23 35.14 -10.40 15.75
N TRP A 24 35.58 -11.59 15.30
CA TRP A 24 34.72 -12.77 15.13
C TRP A 24 34.13 -13.32 16.44
N LEU A 25 34.82 -13.17 17.59
CA LEU A 25 34.34 -13.63 18.90
C LEU A 25 33.35 -12.62 19.51
N ALA A 26 33.58 -11.32 19.28
CA ALA A 26 32.63 -10.27 19.63
C ALA A 26 31.34 -10.38 18.78
N ASP A 27 31.48 -10.69 17.48
CA ASP A 27 30.38 -10.94 16.56
C ASP A 27 29.60 -12.22 16.90
N ALA A 28 30.29 -13.32 17.22
CA ALA A 28 29.67 -14.59 17.61
C ALA A 28 28.89 -14.50 18.94
N LEU A 29 29.19 -13.50 19.78
CA LEU A 29 28.50 -13.26 21.04
C LEU A 29 27.45 -12.13 20.96
N GLY A 30 27.09 -11.63 19.77
CA GLY A 30 26.02 -10.64 19.59
C GLY A 30 26.47 -9.18 19.53
N GLY A 31 27.73 -8.91 19.17
CA GLY A 31 28.27 -7.56 19.00
C GLY A 31 28.41 -6.73 20.29
N ALA A 32 28.93 -5.51 20.14
CA ALA A 32 28.99 -4.56 21.25
C ALA A 32 27.57 -4.12 21.68
N PRO A 33 27.32 -3.89 22.99
CA PRO A 33 26.01 -3.46 23.48
C PRO A 33 25.57 -2.15 22.82
N SER A 34 24.27 -2.02 22.54
CA SER A 34 23.68 -0.76 22.05
C SER A 34 23.74 0.33 23.13
N PRO A 35 23.54 1.62 22.81
CA PRO A 35 23.50 2.71 23.79
C PRO A 35 22.50 2.51 24.92
N THR A 36 21.46 1.68 24.73
CA THR A 36 20.50 1.30 25.79
C THR A 36 21.06 0.26 26.76
N GLY A 37 22.28 -0.24 26.54
CA GLY A 37 22.93 -1.29 27.32
C GLY A 37 22.53 -2.72 26.90
N VAL A 38 21.50 -2.88 26.05
CA VAL A 38 21.04 -4.19 25.57
C VAL A 38 21.92 -4.68 24.43
N ARG A 39 22.40 -5.92 24.53
CA ARG A 39 23.07 -6.61 23.43
C ARG A 39 22.04 -7.20 22.46
N VAL A 40 22.19 -6.91 21.17
CA VAL A 40 21.28 -7.38 20.11
C VAL A 40 21.93 -8.58 19.41
N THR A 41 21.44 -9.77 19.73
CA THR A 41 21.80 -11.02 19.03
C THR A 41 20.74 -11.32 17.95
N PRO A 42 21.04 -12.18 16.96
CA PRO A 42 20.03 -12.63 16.00
C PRO A 42 18.78 -13.20 16.66
N GLU A 43 18.94 -13.96 17.74
CA GLU A 43 17.82 -14.57 18.49
C GLU A 43 16.95 -13.49 19.15
N LYS A 44 17.57 -12.47 19.75
CA LYS A 44 16.83 -11.35 20.36
C LYS A 44 16.12 -10.50 19.31
N ALA A 45 16.76 -10.26 18.17
CA ALA A 45 16.16 -9.51 17.07
C ALA A 45 14.98 -10.27 16.46
N LEU A 46 15.12 -11.57 16.19
CA LEU A 46 14.03 -12.44 15.73
C LEU A 46 12.98 -12.68 16.83
N GLY A 47 13.30 -12.44 18.11
CA GLY A 47 12.32 -12.39 19.19
C GLY A 47 11.40 -11.16 19.14
N ILE A 48 11.77 -10.10 18.40
CA ILE A 48 10.89 -8.96 18.13
C ILE A 48 9.84 -9.41 17.13
N THR A 49 8.57 -9.48 17.56
CA THR A 49 7.46 -10.01 16.75
C THR A 49 7.29 -9.31 15.40
N ALA A 50 7.44 -7.97 15.37
CA ALA A 50 7.40 -7.19 14.14
C ALA A 50 8.55 -7.55 13.17
N PHE A 51 9.77 -7.75 13.70
CA PHE A 51 10.93 -8.05 12.87
C PHE A 51 10.86 -9.49 12.35
N TRP A 52 10.46 -10.45 13.19
CA TRP A 52 10.17 -11.82 12.78
C TRP A 52 9.12 -11.87 11.67
N ASN A 53 7.98 -11.18 11.84
CA ASN A 53 6.93 -11.16 10.84
C ASN A 53 7.41 -10.56 9.52
N GLY A 54 8.14 -9.44 9.56
CA GLY A 54 8.69 -8.82 8.36
C GLY A 54 9.71 -9.70 7.62
N VAL A 55 10.64 -10.34 8.33
CA VAL A 55 11.58 -11.30 7.71
C VAL A 55 10.82 -12.49 7.13
N ARG A 56 9.86 -13.03 7.89
CA ARG A 56 9.04 -14.17 7.47
C ARG A 56 8.22 -13.86 6.22
N ILE A 57 7.52 -12.72 6.17
CA ILE A 57 6.64 -12.41 5.03
C ILE A 57 7.47 -12.25 3.75
N ILE A 58 8.60 -11.55 3.80
CA ILE A 58 9.47 -11.36 2.62
C ILE A 58 10.05 -12.71 2.18
N SER A 59 10.64 -13.47 3.10
CA SER A 59 11.28 -14.76 2.78
C SER A 59 10.29 -15.81 2.27
N GLN A 60 9.10 -15.92 2.87
CA GLN A 60 8.06 -16.85 2.43
C GLN A 60 7.43 -16.42 1.11
N THR A 61 7.28 -15.12 0.85
CA THR A 61 6.86 -14.63 -0.46
C THR A 61 7.87 -14.97 -1.53
N ILE A 62 9.18 -14.76 -1.31
CA ILE A 62 10.22 -15.17 -2.28
C ILE A 62 10.20 -16.69 -2.49
N ALA A 63 10.10 -17.47 -1.41
CA ALA A 63 10.11 -18.92 -1.46
C ALA A 63 8.90 -19.53 -2.19
N SER A 64 7.73 -18.88 -2.11
CA SER A 64 6.51 -19.35 -2.78
C SER A 64 6.50 -19.09 -4.28
N LEU A 65 7.36 -18.21 -4.78
CA LEU A 65 7.42 -17.93 -6.21
C LEU A 65 8.02 -19.09 -7.00
N PRO A 66 7.41 -19.46 -8.14
CA PRO A 66 8.02 -20.39 -9.08
C PRO A 66 9.34 -19.83 -9.58
N LEU A 67 10.40 -20.64 -9.49
CA LEU A 67 11.73 -20.35 -10.00
C LEU A 67 12.01 -21.38 -11.08
N GLU A 68 11.95 -20.96 -12.33
CA GLU A 68 12.06 -21.85 -13.48
C GLU A 68 13.41 -21.66 -14.16
N VAL A 69 13.90 -22.73 -14.81
CA VAL A 69 15.10 -22.68 -15.65
C VAL A 69 14.66 -22.72 -17.11
N TYR A 70 15.12 -21.73 -17.88
CA TYR A 70 14.83 -21.60 -19.29
C TYR A 70 16.09 -21.79 -20.13
N GLU A 71 15.88 -22.23 -21.36
CA GLU A 71 16.86 -22.26 -22.45
C GLU A 71 16.45 -21.24 -23.52
N ARG A 72 17.39 -20.39 -23.93
CA ARG A 72 17.24 -19.52 -25.11
C ARG A 72 17.50 -20.33 -26.37
N MET A 73 16.61 -20.16 -27.34
CA MET A 73 16.69 -20.78 -28.65
C MET A 73 17.27 -19.80 -29.67
N ASP A 74 17.82 -20.31 -30.77
CA ASP A 74 18.46 -19.48 -31.81
C ASP A 74 17.48 -18.54 -32.53
N ASP A 75 16.19 -18.88 -32.53
CA ASP A 75 15.10 -18.07 -33.09
C ASP A 75 14.62 -16.93 -32.16
N GLY A 76 15.27 -16.76 -31.01
CA GLY A 76 14.92 -15.78 -29.98
C GLY A 76 13.80 -16.23 -29.03
N SER A 77 13.22 -17.41 -29.23
CA SER A 77 12.25 -17.99 -28.30
C SER A 77 12.94 -18.57 -27.06
N ARG A 78 12.12 -18.97 -26.06
CA ARG A 78 12.61 -19.65 -24.85
C ARG A 78 11.76 -20.88 -24.55
N ARG A 79 12.39 -21.91 -23.98
CA ARG A 79 11.69 -23.11 -23.50
C ARG A 79 12.12 -23.47 -22.09
N LEU A 80 11.25 -24.16 -21.35
CA LEU A 80 11.59 -24.71 -20.03
C LEU A 80 12.62 -25.83 -20.15
N ALA A 81 13.72 -25.72 -19.42
CA ALA A 81 14.83 -26.66 -19.42
C ALA A 81 14.68 -27.71 -18.30
N ARG A 82 13.59 -28.48 -18.33
CA ARG A 82 13.24 -29.46 -17.26
C ARG A 82 14.30 -30.56 -17.05
N GLU A 83 15.02 -30.92 -18.10
CA GLU A 83 16.07 -31.94 -18.08
C GLU A 83 17.42 -31.41 -17.54
N HIS A 84 17.56 -30.10 -17.33
CA HIS A 84 18.82 -29.52 -16.86
C HIS A 84 19.04 -29.80 -15.36
N PRO A 85 20.26 -30.17 -14.92
CA PRO A 85 20.53 -30.48 -13.50
C PRO A 85 20.10 -29.37 -12.53
N VAL A 86 20.33 -28.11 -12.90
CA VAL A 86 19.91 -26.93 -12.10
C VAL A 86 18.40 -26.88 -11.90
N TYR A 87 17.60 -27.29 -12.89
CA TYR A 87 16.14 -27.35 -12.76
C TYR A 87 15.75 -28.29 -11.62
N ARG A 88 16.36 -29.48 -11.56
CA ARG A 88 16.13 -30.44 -10.48
C ARG A 88 16.49 -29.86 -9.11
N LEU A 89 17.59 -29.12 -8.99
CA LEU A 89 18.01 -28.52 -7.72
C LEU A 89 17.04 -27.47 -7.22
N LEU A 90 16.59 -26.57 -8.11
CA LEU A 90 15.76 -25.43 -7.75
C LEU A 90 14.26 -25.75 -7.69
N HIS A 91 13.82 -26.82 -8.37
CA HIS A 91 12.40 -27.17 -8.48
C HIS A 91 12.02 -28.46 -7.76
N VAL A 92 12.91 -29.45 -7.70
CA VAL A 92 12.60 -30.77 -7.10
C VAL A 92 13.20 -30.88 -5.71
N ARG A 93 14.53 -30.78 -5.60
CA ARG A 93 15.23 -30.98 -4.34
C ARG A 93 16.66 -30.43 -4.38
N PRO A 94 17.00 -29.39 -3.58
CA PRO A 94 18.33 -28.79 -3.56
C PRO A 94 19.36 -29.67 -2.87
N ASN A 95 18.95 -30.42 -1.85
CA ASN A 95 19.76 -31.43 -1.15
C ASN A 95 18.84 -32.44 -0.42
N PRO A 96 19.37 -33.57 0.09
CA PRO A 96 18.55 -34.59 0.76
C PRO A 96 17.80 -34.13 2.01
N TYR A 97 18.11 -32.99 2.62
CA TYR A 97 17.55 -32.57 3.91
C TYR A 97 16.47 -31.50 3.82
N MET A 98 16.27 -30.85 2.66
CA MET A 98 15.32 -29.75 2.55
C MET A 98 14.60 -29.70 1.21
N THR A 99 13.48 -28.99 1.20
CA THR A 99 12.70 -28.71 -0.01
C THR A 99 13.23 -27.45 -0.70
N PRO A 100 12.91 -27.23 -1.99
CA PRO A 100 13.27 -25.99 -2.67
C PRO A 100 12.66 -24.74 -2.03
N PHE A 101 11.44 -24.85 -1.48
CA PHE A 101 10.82 -23.76 -0.72
C PHE A 101 11.68 -23.37 0.49
N THR A 102 12.04 -24.35 1.33
CA THR A 102 12.86 -24.14 2.53
C THR A 102 14.23 -23.54 2.17
N PHE A 103 14.84 -23.99 1.08
CA PHE A 103 16.12 -23.45 0.62
C PHE A 103 16.02 -21.96 0.26
N LYS A 104 15.02 -21.57 -0.55
CA LYS A 104 14.77 -20.16 -0.91
C LYS A 104 14.45 -19.31 0.32
N GLU A 105 13.60 -19.82 1.22
CA GLU A 105 13.19 -19.14 2.45
C GLU A 105 14.40 -18.82 3.33
N ILE A 106 15.25 -19.84 3.60
CA ILE A 106 16.46 -19.67 4.42
C ILE A 106 17.41 -18.65 3.78
N ARG A 107 17.61 -18.71 2.46
CA ARG A 107 18.52 -17.79 1.78
C ARG A 107 18.04 -16.35 1.85
N ALA A 108 16.75 -16.12 1.64
CA ALA A 108 16.14 -14.81 1.77
C ALA A 108 16.23 -14.31 3.22
N ALA A 109 15.92 -15.16 4.21
CA ALA A 109 16.05 -14.80 5.62
C ALA A 109 17.51 -14.47 6.01
N HIS A 110 18.47 -15.24 5.50
CA HIS A 110 19.89 -15.03 5.77
C HIS A 110 20.36 -13.63 5.32
N VAL A 111 20.05 -13.24 4.08
CA VAL A 111 20.45 -11.93 3.57
C VAL A 111 19.73 -10.77 4.28
N LEU A 112 18.45 -10.95 4.65
CA LEU A 112 17.67 -9.92 5.37
C LEU A 112 18.14 -9.68 6.80
N VAL A 113 18.74 -10.67 7.44
CA VAL A 113 19.17 -10.59 8.85
C VAL A 113 20.68 -10.31 8.93
N TRP A 114 21.50 -11.13 8.29
CA TRP A 114 22.96 -11.04 8.39
C TRP A 114 23.61 -10.17 7.31
N GLY A 115 22.85 -9.77 6.29
CA GLY A 115 23.36 -8.96 5.17
C GLY A 115 23.92 -9.79 4.02
N ASP A 116 24.18 -11.08 4.21
CA ASP A 116 24.70 -11.99 3.19
C ASP A 116 24.04 -13.37 3.31
N SER A 117 23.94 -14.06 2.19
CA SER A 117 23.46 -15.45 2.11
C SER A 117 24.46 -16.31 1.36
N PHE A 118 24.82 -17.45 1.93
CA PHE A 118 25.82 -18.37 1.40
C PHE A 118 25.23 -19.77 1.23
N ALA A 119 25.59 -20.45 0.15
CA ALA A 119 25.42 -21.88 0.01
C ALA A 119 26.63 -22.49 -0.69
N GLU A 120 27.09 -23.65 -0.24
CA GLU A 120 28.06 -24.44 -0.97
C GLU A 120 27.39 -25.10 -2.18
N ILE A 121 28.06 -25.03 -3.32
CA ILE A 121 27.70 -25.70 -4.56
C ILE A 121 28.53 -26.98 -4.63
N GLU A 122 27.87 -28.13 -4.42
CA GLU A 122 28.48 -29.43 -4.66
C GLU A 122 28.38 -29.76 -6.14
N ARG A 123 29.51 -30.10 -6.77
CA ARG A 123 29.60 -30.41 -8.20
C ARG A 123 30.09 -31.82 -8.43
N ASP A 124 29.62 -32.45 -9.51
CA ASP A 124 30.17 -33.72 -9.98
C ASP A 124 31.53 -33.54 -10.68
N ARG A 125 32.13 -34.64 -11.13
CA ARG A 125 33.42 -34.62 -11.86
C ARG A 125 33.38 -33.88 -13.20
N ALA A 126 32.20 -33.64 -13.75
CA ALA A 126 32.00 -32.87 -14.98
C ALA A 126 31.72 -31.38 -14.69
N GLY A 127 31.79 -30.95 -13.42
CA GLY A 127 31.56 -29.57 -13.00
C GLY A 127 30.08 -29.18 -12.90
N ARG A 128 29.16 -30.13 -13.04
CA ARG A 128 27.71 -29.86 -12.98
C ARG A 128 27.26 -29.81 -11.52
N PRO A 129 26.42 -28.85 -11.12
CA PRO A 129 25.92 -28.79 -9.74
C PRO A 129 24.98 -29.96 -9.46
N ILE A 130 25.18 -30.62 -8.33
CA ILE A 130 24.41 -31.80 -7.88
C ILE A 130 23.76 -31.63 -6.51
N ALA A 131 24.20 -30.66 -5.70
CA ALA A 131 23.53 -30.27 -4.47
C ALA A 131 23.88 -28.82 -4.09
N LEU A 132 22.98 -28.18 -3.34
CA LEU A 132 23.16 -26.85 -2.76
C LEU A 132 23.00 -26.94 -1.24
N TRP A 133 24.04 -26.57 -0.50
CA TRP A 133 24.09 -26.69 0.96
C TRP A 133 24.13 -25.30 1.60
N PRO A 134 23.04 -24.83 2.22
CA PRO A 134 23.05 -23.55 2.94
C PRO A 134 24.15 -23.51 3.99
N LEU A 135 24.93 -22.44 3.98
CA LEU A 135 25.94 -22.16 4.99
C LEU A 135 25.43 -21.05 5.89
N LEU A 136 25.61 -21.21 7.20
CA LEU A 136 25.15 -20.21 8.17
C LEU A 136 26.04 -18.96 8.11
N PRO A 137 25.47 -17.74 7.95
CA PRO A 137 26.26 -16.51 7.81
C PRO A 137 27.05 -16.11 9.05
N ASP A 138 26.62 -16.53 10.24
CA ASP A 138 27.34 -16.32 11.52
C ASP A 138 28.66 -17.12 11.59
N ARG A 139 28.78 -18.18 10.77
CA ARG A 139 29.94 -19.08 10.73
C ARG A 139 30.65 -19.09 9.39
N THR A 140 30.23 -18.26 8.45
CA THR A 140 30.72 -18.24 7.07
C THR A 140 31.18 -16.86 6.70
N GLY A 141 32.39 -16.74 6.16
CA GLY A 141 32.95 -15.48 5.73
C GLY A 141 33.76 -15.59 4.46
N VAL A 142 34.26 -14.43 4.04
CA VAL A 142 34.95 -14.25 2.77
C VAL A 142 36.15 -13.34 3.01
N GLU A 143 37.27 -13.74 2.42
CA GLU A 143 38.54 -13.03 2.53
C GLU A 143 39.29 -13.12 1.20
N VAL A 144 40.25 -12.22 0.99
CA VAL A 144 41.16 -12.30 -0.15
C VAL A 144 42.45 -12.94 0.33
N ARG A 145 42.84 -14.07 -0.27
CA ARG A 145 44.11 -14.75 -0.01
C ARG A 145 44.87 -14.89 -1.32
N ASP A 146 46.13 -14.48 -1.33
CA ASP A 146 47.01 -14.54 -2.51
C ASP A 146 46.36 -13.89 -3.76
N GLY A 147 45.66 -12.77 -3.56
CA GLY A 147 44.94 -12.05 -4.63
C GLY A 147 43.66 -12.73 -5.14
N LYS A 148 43.24 -13.85 -4.53
CA LYS A 148 42.03 -14.59 -4.90
C LYS A 148 40.98 -14.50 -3.81
N LYS A 149 39.72 -14.33 -4.22
CA LYS A 149 38.57 -14.40 -3.33
C LYS A 149 38.40 -15.85 -2.86
N VAL A 150 38.38 -16.05 -1.54
CA VAL A 150 38.12 -17.35 -0.93
C VAL A 150 37.09 -17.20 0.17
N TYR A 151 36.33 -18.27 0.37
CA TYR A 151 35.35 -18.36 1.43
C TYR A 151 35.85 -19.29 2.51
N TRP A 152 35.38 -19.09 3.73
CA TRP A 152 35.59 -20.01 4.83
C TRP A 152 34.29 -20.24 5.57
N THR A 153 34.13 -21.44 6.12
CA THR A 153 32.99 -21.79 6.97
C THR A 153 33.43 -22.71 8.11
N ILE A 154 32.75 -22.65 9.25
CA ILE A 154 33.05 -23.50 10.41
C ILE A 154 32.10 -24.70 10.42
N VAL A 155 32.64 -25.89 10.17
CA VAL A 155 31.92 -27.17 10.21
C VAL A 155 32.47 -27.99 11.36
N ASN A 156 31.61 -28.37 12.31
CA ASN A 156 32.01 -29.15 13.50
C ASN A 156 33.20 -28.54 14.27
N GLY A 157 33.27 -27.20 14.34
CA GLY A 157 34.35 -26.48 15.03
C GLY A 157 35.64 -26.32 14.22
N VAL A 158 35.72 -26.85 13.00
CA VAL A 158 36.89 -26.73 12.11
C VAL A 158 36.62 -25.69 11.04
N LYS A 159 37.56 -24.76 10.84
CA LYS A 159 37.51 -23.78 9.75
C LYS A 159 37.91 -24.46 8.44
N VAL A 160 36.97 -24.55 7.51
CA VAL A 160 37.14 -25.11 6.17
C VAL A 160 37.18 -23.98 5.15
N TYR A 161 38.06 -24.09 4.16
CA TYR A 161 38.19 -23.12 3.08
C TYR A 161 37.54 -23.65 1.79
N LEU A 162 36.78 -22.77 1.14
CA LEU A 162 36.09 -23.04 -0.12
C LEU A 162 36.55 -22.01 -1.18
N SER A 163 36.77 -22.49 -2.39
CA SER A 163 37.05 -21.61 -3.54
C SER A 163 35.78 -20.85 -3.95
N ALA A 164 35.95 -19.72 -4.64
CA ALA A 164 34.82 -18.87 -5.02
C ALA A 164 33.78 -19.58 -5.92
N ASP A 165 34.22 -20.46 -6.80
CA ASP A 165 33.36 -21.25 -7.71
C ASP A 165 32.49 -22.31 -7.01
N ARG A 166 32.80 -22.58 -5.72
CA ARG A 166 32.06 -23.51 -4.86
C ARG A 166 31.07 -22.83 -3.94
N VAL A 167 30.96 -21.50 -3.94
CA VAL A 167 30.06 -20.78 -3.02
C VAL A 167 29.14 -19.87 -3.79
N LEU A 168 27.85 -20.19 -3.72
CA LEU A 168 26.77 -19.34 -4.15
C LEU A 168 26.58 -18.23 -3.11
N HIS A 169 27.02 -17.01 -3.43
CA HIS A 169 26.99 -15.87 -2.51
C HIS A 169 26.04 -14.77 -2.99
N VAL A 170 24.96 -14.54 -2.25
CA VAL A 170 24.05 -13.42 -2.49
C VAL A 170 24.32 -12.31 -1.46
N PRO A 171 24.98 -11.21 -1.88
CA PRO A 171 25.24 -10.09 -0.99
C PRO A 171 24.04 -9.14 -0.88
N GLY A 172 23.84 -8.59 0.30
CA GLY A 172 22.84 -7.55 0.57
C GLY A 172 23.27 -6.16 0.13
N LEU A 173 22.56 -5.14 0.61
CA LEU A 173 22.87 -3.74 0.35
C LEU A 173 24.24 -3.36 0.94
N GLY A 174 24.96 -2.43 0.32
CA GLY A 174 26.24 -1.94 0.85
C GLY A 174 27.44 -2.86 0.58
N PHE A 175 27.38 -3.60 -0.52
CA PHE A 175 28.40 -4.55 -0.91
C PHE A 175 29.75 -3.87 -1.18
N ASP A 176 30.78 -4.22 -0.41
CA ASP A 176 32.14 -3.67 -0.51
C ASP A 176 33.05 -4.47 -1.47
N GLY A 177 32.49 -5.40 -2.24
CA GLY A 177 33.21 -6.36 -3.07
C GLY A 177 33.40 -7.73 -2.39
N LEU A 178 33.26 -7.78 -1.07
CA LEU A 178 33.35 -8.99 -0.25
C LEU A 178 32.04 -9.29 0.47
N ARG A 179 31.45 -8.34 1.20
CA ARG A 179 30.24 -8.51 2.03
C ARG A 179 29.27 -7.35 1.95
N GLY A 180 27.99 -7.63 2.17
CA GLY A 180 26.94 -6.65 2.37
C GLY A 180 26.87 -6.12 3.81
N TYR A 181 26.06 -5.10 4.03
CA TYR A 181 25.76 -4.58 5.36
C TYR A 181 24.91 -5.57 6.15
N SER A 182 25.42 -5.96 7.31
CA SER A 182 24.62 -6.71 8.28
C SER A 182 23.53 -5.83 8.86
N VAL A 183 22.27 -6.16 8.55
CA VAL A 183 21.07 -5.42 9.02
C VAL A 183 21.04 -5.38 10.55
N LEU A 184 21.34 -6.50 11.20
CA LEU A 184 21.44 -6.57 12.67
C LEU A 184 22.47 -5.60 13.24
N LYS A 185 23.66 -5.53 12.64
CA LYS A 185 24.72 -4.63 13.13
C LYS A 185 24.41 -3.17 12.86
N LEU A 186 23.88 -2.87 11.67
CA LEU A 186 23.60 -1.51 11.23
C LEU A 186 22.46 -0.88 12.03
N PHE A 187 21.40 -1.64 12.31
CA PHE A 187 20.21 -1.17 13.04
C PHE A 187 20.15 -1.63 14.49
N ARG A 188 21.29 -2.03 15.07
CA ARG A 188 21.37 -2.56 16.43
C ARG A 188 20.79 -1.62 17.48
N ASP A 189 20.91 -0.30 17.30
CA ASP A 189 20.47 0.67 18.29
C ASP A 189 18.94 0.81 18.29
N SER A 190 18.34 0.78 17.09
CA SER A 190 16.89 0.78 16.91
C SER A 190 16.25 -0.51 17.43
N LEU A 191 16.79 -1.66 17.03
CA LEU A 191 16.33 -2.97 17.53
C LEU A 191 16.57 -3.11 19.04
N GLY A 192 17.70 -2.59 19.54
CA GLY A 192 18.03 -2.58 20.97
C GLY A 192 17.06 -1.74 21.79
N LEU A 193 16.57 -0.63 21.26
CA LEU A 193 15.50 0.16 21.87
C LEU A 193 14.18 -0.62 21.93
N THR A 194 13.83 -1.38 20.90
CA THR A 194 12.65 -2.25 20.91
C THR A 194 12.75 -3.35 21.96
N VAL A 195 13.91 -4.00 22.07
CA VAL A 195 14.13 -5.01 23.13
C VAL A 195 14.04 -4.36 24.50
N ALA A 196 14.69 -3.21 24.71
CA ALA A 196 14.65 -2.49 25.98
C ALA A 196 13.22 -2.07 26.36
N ALA A 197 12.41 -1.60 25.42
CA ALA A 197 11.02 -1.24 25.68
C ALA A 197 10.15 -2.46 26.01
N ASN A 198 10.40 -3.61 25.36
CA ASN A 198 9.72 -4.86 25.69
C ASN A 198 10.12 -5.36 27.08
N GLU A 199 11.41 -5.30 27.44
CA GLU A 199 11.92 -5.66 28.76
C GLU A 199 11.37 -4.71 29.83
N TYR A 200 11.35 -3.40 29.57
CA TYR A 200 10.72 -2.41 30.45
C TYR A 200 9.24 -2.72 30.66
N GLY A 201 8.48 -2.98 29.59
CA GLY A 201 7.07 -3.35 29.70
C GLY A 201 6.88 -4.64 30.49
N ALA A 202 7.67 -5.67 30.20
CA ALA A 202 7.62 -6.95 30.91
C ALA A 202 7.97 -6.80 32.40
N GLN A 203 8.95 -5.95 32.74
CA GLN A 203 9.26 -5.62 34.13
C GLN A 203 8.13 -4.81 34.76
N PHE A 204 7.68 -3.73 34.12
CA PHE A 204 6.58 -2.89 34.59
C PHE A 204 5.32 -3.69 34.94
N PHE A 205 4.92 -4.63 34.07
CA PHE A 205 3.76 -5.49 34.30
C PHE A 205 4.05 -6.73 35.16
N GLY A 206 5.28 -7.27 35.10
CA GLY A 206 5.65 -8.54 35.74
C GLY A 206 6.18 -8.42 37.16
N ASN A 207 6.74 -7.27 37.52
CA ASN A 207 7.38 -7.01 38.80
C ASN A 207 7.16 -5.52 39.11
N SER A 208 6.35 -5.16 40.11
CA SER A 208 6.06 -3.76 40.48
C SER A 208 7.33 -2.91 40.65
N GLY A 209 7.88 -2.40 39.54
CA GLY A 209 9.12 -1.62 39.46
C GLY A 209 8.91 -0.15 39.85
N ARG A 210 7.66 0.21 40.12
CA ARG A 210 7.27 1.36 40.93
C ARG A 210 6.55 0.80 42.16
N PRO A 211 6.87 1.26 43.38
CA PRO A 211 6.00 1.00 44.51
C PRO A 211 4.60 1.45 44.10
N SER A 212 3.62 0.55 44.08
CA SER A 212 2.21 0.93 43.85
C SER A 212 1.74 1.93 44.90
N GLY A 213 2.48 2.03 46.00
CA GLY A 213 2.39 3.03 47.04
C GLY A 213 3.53 2.90 48.03
N VAL A 214 3.63 3.86 48.94
CA VAL A 214 4.55 3.81 50.09
C VAL A 214 3.78 3.32 51.30
N LEU A 215 4.37 2.40 52.07
CA LEU A 215 3.87 2.04 53.39
C LEU A 215 4.41 3.04 54.42
N VAL A 216 3.52 3.84 54.99
CA VAL A 216 3.83 4.84 56.00
C VAL A 216 3.48 4.28 57.37
N HIS A 217 4.49 4.09 58.22
CA HIS A 217 4.33 3.68 59.61
C HIS A 217 4.34 4.91 60.53
N PRO A 218 3.41 5.06 61.50
CA PRO A 218 3.27 6.27 62.30
C PRO A 218 4.35 6.47 63.39
N GLY A 219 5.14 5.43 63.70
CA GLY A 219 6.18 5.45 64.74
C GLY A 219 7.55 4.95 64.27
N LYS A 220 8.55 4.97 65.16
CA LYS A 220 9.89 4.41 64.90
C LYS A 220 9.86 2.89 64.97
N LEU A 221 10.32 2.23 63.92
CA LEU A 221 10.49 0.77 63.84
C LEU A 221 11.94 0.39 64.14
N ASP A 222 12.14 -0.69 64.88
CA ASP A 222 13.46 -1.32 64.98
C ASP A 222 13.85 -1.99 63.64
N ASP A 223 15.09 -2.48 63.53
CA ASP A 223 15.58 -3.07 62.27
C ASP A 223 14.97 -4.46 61.99
N ALA A 224 14.57 -5.20 63.03
CA ALA A 224 13.96 -6.53 62.91
C ALA A 224 12.51 -6.46 62.43
N GLU A 225 11.72 -5.52 62.96
CA GLU A 225 10.35 -5.23 62.53
C GLU A 225 10.33 -4.70 61.09
N ARG A 226 11.28 -3.84 60.71
CA ARG A 226 11.43 -3.38 59.31
C ARG A 226 11.69 -4.54 58.35
N ALA A 227 12.55 -5.48 58.72
CA ALA A 227 12.84 -6.65 57.90
C ALA A 227 11.61 -7.56 57.75
N ARG A 228 10.87 -7.78 58.84
CA ARG A 228 9.66 -8.62 58.85
C ARG A 228 8.53 -8.05 58.01
N ILE A 229 8.26 -6.74 58.13
CA ILE A 229 7.24 -6.04 57.33
C ILE A 229 7.59 -6.11 55.83
N ARG A 230 8.86 -5.92 55.48
CA ARG A 230 9.32 -6.04 54.09
C ARG A 230 9.12 -7.45 53.54
N GLU A 231 9.47 -8.46 54.32
CA GLU A 231 9.33 -9.87 53.91
C GLU A 231 7.86 -10.26 53.72
N GLU A 232 6.98 -9.92 54.67
CA GLU A 232 5.54 -10.19 54.57
C GLU A 232 4.90 -9.47 53.37
N TRP A 233 5.27 -8.20 53.14
CA TRP A 233 4.81 -7.44 51.99
C TRP A 233 5.22 -8.09 50.67
N ASN A 234 6.50 -8.46 50.54
CA ASN A 234 7.02 -9.14 49.36
C ASN A 234 6.36 -10.50 49.15
N GLN A 235 6.14 -11.30 50.21
CA GLN A 235 5.48 -12.60 50.08
C GLN A 235 4.03 -12.48 49.59
N LEU A 236 3.32 -11.43 50.01
CA LEU A 236 1.90 -11.23 49.68
C LEU A 236 1.68 -10.53 48.34
N HIS A 237 2.61 -9.71 47.86
CA HIS A 237 2.40 -8.85 46.68
C HIS A 237 3.47 -8.95 45.59
N SER A 238 4.53 -9.77 45.74
CA SER A 238 5.48 -10.02 44.64
C SER A 238 5.00 -11.12 43.68
N GLY A 239 5.18 -10.88 42.38
CA GLY A 239 4.85 -11.82 41.30
C GLY A 239 3.47 -11.61 40.67
N LEU A 240 3.36 -12.00 39.40
CA LEU A 240 2.20 -11.79 38.51
C LEU A 240 0.85 -12.26 39.09
N THR A 241 0.83 -13.34 39.88
CA THR A 241 -0.41 -13.92 40.43
C THR A 241 -0.85 -13.31 41.77
N LYS A 242 -0.01 -12.47 42.38
CA LYS A 242 -0.24 -11.89 43.70
C LYS A 242 -0.52 -10.38 43.67
N ALA A 243 -0.37 -9.75 42.51
CA ALA A 243 -0.51 -8.31 42.30
C ALA A 243 -1.92 -7.74 42.61
N GLN A 244 -2.96 -8.57 42.69
CA GLN A 244 -4.34 -8.16 42.99
C GLN A 244 -4.84 -8.59 44.38
N ARG A 245 -3.95 -9.07 45.26
CA ARG A 245 -4.35 -9.43 46.63
C ARG A 245 -4.64 -8.18 47.44
N THR A 246 -5.69 -8.24 48.25
CA THR A 246 -6.04 -7.15 49.17
C THR A 246 -4.99 -7.07 50.28
N ALA A 247 -4.33 -5.91 50.40
CA ALA A 247 -3.40 -5.63 51.49
C ALA A 247 -4.16 -5.38 52.79
N VAL A 248 -3.79 -6.07 53.87
CA VAL A 248 -4.29 -5.82 55.22
C VAL A 248 -3.17 -5.17 56.02
N LEU A 249 -3.40 -3.97 56.53
CA LEU A 249 -2.40 -3.20 57.29
C LEU A 249 -2.80 -3.13 58.76
N TRP A 250 -1.83 -3.29 59.66
CA TRP A 250 -2.01 -3.22 61.11
C TRP A 250 -1.17 -2.09 61.72
N GLY A 251 -1.37 -1.79 63.01
CA GLY A 251 -0.57 -0.80 63.74
C GLY A 251 -0.72 0.65 63.25
N GLY A 252 -1.81 0.98 62.55
CA GLY A 252 -2.03 2.32 62.00
C GLY A 252 -1.20 2.64 60.75
N MET A 253 -0.56 1.63 60.14
CA MET A 253 0.12 1.79 58.86
C MET A 253 -0.85 2.21 57.76
N LYS A 254 -0.41 3.11 56.90
CA LYS A 254 -1.16 3.57 55.73
C LYS A 254 -0.42 3.22 54.45
N PHE A 255 -1.17 2.81 53.44
CA PHE A 255 -0.66 2.68 52.09
C PHE A 255 -1.06 3.91 51.29
N GLU A 256 -0.06 4.69 50.87
CA GLU A 256 -0.27 5.87 50.05
C GLU A 256 0.02 5.50 48.59
N PRO A 257 -1.00 5.35 47.73
CA PRO A 257 -0.78 4.95 46.35
C PRO A 257 0.01 6.02 45.61
N ILE A 258 1.05 5.61 44.90
CA ILE A 258 1.73 6.48 43.93
C ILE A 258 0.91 6.41 42.64
N THR A 259 0.19 7.47 42.33
CA THR A 259 -0.67 7.55 41.14
C THR A 259 0.17 7.47 39.87
N MET A 260 -0.29 6.65 38.92
CA MET A 260 0.39 6.45 37.63
C MET A 260 0.34 7.76 36.81
N PRO A 261 1.48 8.31 36.33
CA PRO A 261 1.47 9.51 35.50
C PRO A 261 0.95 9.22 34.08
N PRO A 262 0.62 10.26 33.27
CA PRO A 262 0.20 10.16 31.85
C PRO A 262 1.20 9.50 30.87
N GLU A 263 2.25 8.85 31.38
CA GLU A 263 3.29 8.12 30.64
C GLU A 263 2.78 6.86 29.94
N ASP A 264 1.66 6.27 30.37
CA ASP A 264 1.17 4.99 29.81
C ASP A 264 0.71 5.10 28.35
N ALA A 265 0.08 6.22 27.99
CA ALA A 265 -0.29 6.51 26.61
C ALA A 265 0.96 6.72 25.74
N GLN A 266 1.99 7.38 26.30
CA GLN A 266 3.27 7.61 25.61
C GLN A 266 4.08 6.32 25.44
N PHE A 267 4.01 5.39 26.40
CA PHE A 267 4.63 4.06 26.28
C PHE A 267 4.00 3.22 25.17
N LEU A 268 2.66 3.17 25.11
CA LEU A 268 1.95 2.49 24.02
C LEU A 268 2.27 3.11 22.66
N GLN A 269 2.33 4.44 22.58
CA GLN A 269 2.75 5.15 21.37
C GLN A 269 4.19 4.79 20.97
N THR A 270 5.11 4.70 21.93
CA THR A 270 6.50 4.28 21.68
C THR A 270 6.55 2.87 21.09
N ARG A 271 5.78 1.92 21.63
CA ARG A 271 5.71 0.56 21.07
C ARG A 271 5.12 0.53 19.67
N SER A 272 4.11 1.38 19.40
CA SER A 272 3.52 1.51 18.06
C SER A 272 4.52 2.08 17.04
N MET A 273 5.31 3.08 17.43
CA MET A 273 6.37 3.66 16.58
C MET A 273 7.51 2.66 16.30
N GLN A 274 7.84 1.77 17.26
CA GLN A 274 8.84 0.73 17.04
C GLN A 274 8.43 -0.26 15.94
N ILE A 275 7.14 -0.54 15.77
CA ILE A 275 6.65 -1.36 14.66
C ILE A 275 6.90 -0.66 13.32
N ASP A 276 6.67 0.65 13.24
CA ASP A 276 6.93 1.43 12.03
C ASP A 276 8.43 1.47 11.69
N GLU A 277 9.28 1.60 12.70
CA GLU A 277 10.73 1.61 12.51
C GLU A 277 11.25 0.27 11.98
N VAL A 278 10.72 -0.85 12.49
CA VAL A 278 10.99 -2.19 11.93
C VAL A 278 10.48 -2.31 10.50
N ALA A 279 9.29 -1.79 10.19
CA ALA A 279 8.75 -1.79 8.83
C ALA A 279 9.66 -1.02 7.86
N ARG A 280 10.23 0.11 8.30
CA ARG A 280 11.20 0.90 7.54
C ARG A 280 12.50 0.15 7.28
N ILE A 281 13.06 -0.52 8.30
CA ILE A 281 14.29 -1.33 8.16
C ILE A 281 14.14 -2.38 7.05
N LEU A 282 12.97 -3.02 6.98
CA LEU A 282 12.68 -4.09 6.02
C LEU A 282 12.07 -3.58 4.71
N ASN A 283 11.88 -2.27 4.57
CA ASN A 283 11.24 -1.63 3.41
C ASN A 283 9.86 -2.24 3.08
N ILE A 284 8.99 -2.34 4.10
CA ILE A 284 7.61 -2.83 3.97
C ILE A 284 6.61 -1.84 4.55
N ASN A 285 5.36 -1.90 4.05
CA ASN A 285 4.27 -1.14 4.65
C ASN A 285 3.85 -1.77 6.01
N PRO A 286 3.59 -0.98 7.07
CA PRO A 286 3.14 -1.49 8.37
C PRO A 286 1.90 -2.40 8.34
N ILE A 287 1.04 -2.27 7.32
CA ILE A 287 -0.13 -3.17 7.13
C ILE A 287 0.32 -4.63 6.99
N LEU A 288 1.48 -4.90 6.37
CA LEU A 288 2.04 -6.25 6.25
C LEU A 288 2.51 -6.80 7.61
N LEU A 289 2.76 -5.93 8.58
CA LEU A 289 3.03 -6.28 9.97
C LEU A 289 1.76 -6.34 10.83
N GLN A 290 0.58 -6.33 10.20
CA GLN A 290 -0.74 -6.35 10.85
C GLN A 290 -1.01 -5.10 11.71
N LYS A 291 -0.34 -3.99 11.43
CA LYS A 291 -0.64 -2.69 12.02
C LYS A 291 -1.55 -1.90 11.09
N THR A 292 -2.77 -1.61 11.55
CA THR A 292 -3.82 -0.95 10.74
C THR A 292 -4.24 0.43 11.27
N ASP A 293 -3.56 0.95 12.29
CA ASP A 293 -3.91 2.22 12.92
C ASP A 293 -3.89 3.38 11.90
N GLY A 294 -5.00 4.12 11.79
CA GLY A 294 -5.11 5.29 10.91
C GLY A 294 -5.30 5.00 9.41
N ALA A 295 -5.23 3.74 8.98
CA ALA A 295 -5.54 3.35 7.61
C ALA A 295 -7.03 3.01 7.48
N THR A 296 -7.76 3.76 6.65
CA THR A 296 -9.10 3.34 6.19
C THR A 296 -8.93 2.16 5.24
N THR A 297 -9.06 0.94 5.76
CA THR A 297 -8.97 -0.33 5.03
C THR A 297 -10.17 -0.52 4.08
N TRP A 298 -10.21 0.28 3.01
CA TRP A 298 -11.04 0.01 1.83
C TRP A 298 -10.25 -0.93 0.90
N GLY A 299 -10.88 -2.00 0.41
CA GLY A 299 -10.21 -3.10 -0.30
C GLY A 299 -9.34 -2.70 -1.49
N THR A 300 -9.62 -1.57 -2.15
CA THR A 300 -8.81 -1.06 -3.29
C THR A 300 -7.44 -0.51 -2.88
N ALA A 301 -7.32 0.08 -1.68
CA ALA A 301 -6.03 0.58 -1.17
C ALA A 301 -5.07 -0.57 -0.81
N ILE A 302 -5.61 -1.69 -0.30
CA ILE A 302 -4.83 -2.89 0.04
C ILE A 302 -4.19 -3.50 -1.21
N SER A 303 -4.93 -3.61 -2.31
CA SER A 303 -4.40 -4.14 -3.58
C SER A 303 -3.23 -3.30 -4.10
N GLN A 304 -3.31 -1.96 -3.99
CA GLN A 304 -2.20 -1.08 -4.36
C GLN A 304 -0.98 -1.26 -3.46
N PHE A 305 -1.16 -1.52 -2.16
CA PHE A 305 -0.05 -1.86 -1.26
C PHE A 305 0.60 -3.20 -1.61
N LEU A 306 -0.16 -4.22 -2.02
CA LEU A 306 0.39 -5.49 -2.48
C LEU A 306 1.21 -5.33 -3.77
N VAL A 307 0.74 -4.51 -4.72
CA VAL A 307 1.50 -4.17 -5.93
C VAL A 307 2.79 -3.43 -5.57
N ALA A 308 2.73 -2.47 -4.64
CA ALA A 308 3.92 -1.75 -4.17
C ALA A 308 4.92 -2.69 -3.48
N PHE A 309 4.45 -3.61 -2.64
CA PHE A 309 5.28 -4.63 -2.00
C PHE A 309 5.98 -5.53 -3.02
N ALA A 310 5.23 -6.03 -4.02
CA ALA A 310 5.80 -6.81 -5.11
C ALA A 310 6.90 -6.03 -5.85
N LYS A 311 6.61 -4.79 -6.24
CA LYS A 311 7.49 -3.97 -7.09
C LYS A 311 8.73 -3.45 -6.36
N PHE A 312 8.56 -2.88 -5.17
CA PHE A 312 9.62 -2.14 -4.48
C PHE A 312 10.35 -2.95 -3.42
N THR A 313 9.72 -4.01 -2.89
CA THR A 313 10.35 -4.87 -1.89
C THR A 313 10.81 -6.18 -2.52
N ILE A 314 9.90 -6.94 -3.15
CA ILE A 314 10.21 -8.32 -3.59
C ILE A 314 11.07 -8.35 -4.85
N THR A 315 10.69 -7.67 -5.93
CA THR A 315 11.40 -7.74 -7.22
C THR A 315 12.91 -7.48 -7.12
N PRO A 316 13.41 -6.46 -6.39
CA PRO A 316 14.85 -6.26 -6.27
C PRO A 316 15.61 -7.43 -5.63
N TRP A 317 14.98 -8.15 -4.69
CA TRP A 317 15.58 -9.36 -4.10
C TRP A 317 15.61 -10.51 -5.09
N LEU A 318 14.55 -10.68 -5.89
CA LEU A 318 14.47 -11.71 -6.91
C LEU A 318 15.52 -11.51 -7.99
N GLU A 319 15.65 -10.29 -8.53
CA GLU A 319 16.64 -9.98 -9.58
C GLU A 319 18.07 -10.21 -9.08
N ARG A 320 18.36 -9.78 -7.85
CA ARG A 320 19.66 -10.03 -7.21
C ARG A 320 19.96 -11.53 -7.09
N GLU A 321 18.98 -12.33 -6.68
CA GLU A 321 19.17 -13.77 -6.56
C GLU A 321 19.28 -14.44 -7.94
N GLU A 322 18.49 -14.03 -8.93
CA GLU A 322 18.57 -14.50 -10.31
C GLU A 322 19.95 -14.27 -10.91
N ASP A 323 20.51 -13.08 -10.78
CA ASP A 323 21.83 -12.75 -11.33
C ASP A 323 22.93 -13.65 -10.74
N VAL A 324 22.90 -13.86 -9.42
CA VAL A 324 23.85 -14.75 -8.75
C VAL A 324 23.66 -16.20 -9.17
N LEU A 325 22.42 -16.69 -9.24
CA LEU A 325 22.12 -18.06 -9.71
C LEU A 325 22.58 -18.26 -11.16
N ASN A 326 22.35 -17.28 -12.02
CA ASN A 326 22.71 -17.31 -13.43
C ASN A 326 24.22 -17.31 -13.66
N TYR A 327 24.95 -16.62 -12.79
CA TYR A 327 26.40 -16.64 -12.84
C TYR A 327 26.96 -17.93 -12.25
N ASP A 328 26.58 -18.31 -11.04
CA ASP A 328 27.26 -19.37 -10.29
C ASP A 328 26.80 -20.79 -10.65
N LEU A 329 25.53 -21.01 -11.03
CA LEU A 329 25.04 -22.39 -11.24
C LEU A 329 25.33 -22.96 -12.63
N PHE A 330 25.52 -22.09 -13.63
CA PHE A 330 25.78 -22.52 -15.01
C PHE A 330 27.27 -22.46 -15.33
N THR A 331 27.73 -23.42 -16.12
CA THR A 331 29.11 -23.40 -16.63
C THR A 331 29.32 -22.23 -17.60
N GLU A 332 30.57 -21.85 -17.84
CA GLU A 332 30.90 -20.75 -18.75
C GLU A 332 30.30 -20.93 -20.16
N GLN A 333 30.20 -22.17 -20.65
CA GLN A 333 29.60 -22.51 -21.94
C GLN A 333 28.06 -22.46 -21.95
N GLU A 334 27.43 -22.62 -20.79
CA GLU A 334 25.97 -22.61 -20.63
C GLU A 334 25.43 -21.21 -20.35
N ARG A 335 26.25 -20.32 -19.78
CA ARG A 335 25.88 -18.93 -19.49
C ARG A 335 25.43 -18.22 -20.77
N GLY A 336 24.29 -17.54 -20.68
CA GLY A 336 23.65 -16.88 -21.83
C GLY A 336 22.68 -17.77 -22.59
N ARG A 337 22.92 -19.09 -22.67
CA ARG A 337 21.95 -20.06 -23.20
C ARG A 337 20.92 -20.46 -22.16
N TYR A 338 21.35 -20.84 -20.97
CA TYR A 338 20.45 -21.21 -19.86
C TYR A 338 20.39 -20.09 -18.81
N TYR A 339 19.22 -19.92 -18.19
CA TYR A 339 19.01 -18.95 -17.12
C TYR A 339 17.84 -19.32 -16.21
N CYS A 340 17.95 -18.96 -14.94
CA CYS A 340 16.91 -18.99 -13.93
C CYS A 340 16.09 -17.69 -13.98
N LYS A 341 14.76 -17.81 -13.83
CA LYS A 341 13.86 -16.65 -13.71
C LYS A 341 12.69 -16.97 -12.79
N TYR A 342 12.43 -16.06 -11.85
CA TYR A 342 11.23 -16.07 -11.02
C TYR A 342 10.01 -15.62 -11.82
N ASN A 343 8.88 -16.29 -11.58
CA ASN A 343 7.59 -15.87 -12.10
C ASN A 343 6.93 -14.88 -11.14
N VAL A 344 7.23 -13.58 -11.30
CA VAL A 344 6.63 -12.50 -10.47
C VAL A 344 5.12 -12.36 -10.71
N ALA A 345 4.63 -12.74 -11.89
CA ALA A 345 3.19 -12.71 -12.17
C ALA A 345 2.41 -13.62 -11.21
N ALA A 346 3.05 -14.65 -10.64
CA ALA A 346 2.47 -15.49 -9.61
C ALA A 346 2.06 -14.71 -8.34
N LEU A 347 2.78 -13.63 -8.00
CA LEU A 347 2.50 -12.76 -6.85
C LEU A 347 1.36 -11.79 -7.11
N LEU A 348 1.24 -11.35 -8.37
CA LEU A 348 0.22 -10.42 -8.84
C LEU A 348 -1.04 -11.15 -9.31
N ARG A 349 -1.14 -12.46 -9.08
CA ARG A 349 -2.39 -13.19 -9.27
C ARG A 349 -3.45 -12.57 -8.36
N GLY A 350 -4.30 -11.76 -8.98
CA GLY A 350 -5.44 -11.12 -8.32
C GLY A 350 -6.47 -12.13 -7.85
N ASP A 351 -7.63 -11.64 -7.44
CA ASP A 351 -8.76 -12.52 -7.24
C ASP A 351 -9.13 -13.25 -8.56
N LEU A 352 -9.82 -14.39 -8.43
CA LEU A 352 -10.16 -15.26 -9.56
C LEU A 352 -10.86 -14.53 -10.70
N LYS A 353 -11.58 -13.42 -10.42
CA LYS A 353 -12.25 -12.63 -11.44
C LYS A 353 -11.24 -11.87 -12.30
N THR A 354 -10.30 -11.13 -11.69
CA THR A 354 -9.26 -10.41 -12.45
C THR A 354 -8.39 -11.37 -13.25
N GLN A 355 -8.08 -12.56 -12.72
CA GLN A 355 -7.36 -13.58 -13.49
C GLN A 355 -8.15 -14.08 -14.70
N ALA A 356 -9.45 -14.34 -14.53
CA ALA A 356 -10.29 -14.77 -15.64
C ALA A 356 -10.41 -13.69 -16.71
N GLU A 357 -10.49 -12.41 -16.33
CA GLU A 357 -10.50 -11.26 -17.25
C GLU A 357 -9.19 -11.15 -18.05
N ILE A 358 -8.03 -11.30 -17.39
CA ILE A 358 -6.72 -11.26 -18.08
C ILE A 358 -6.62 -12.42 -19.09
N LEU A 359 -6.92 -13.65 -18.65
CA LEU A 359 -6.88 -14.82 -19.52
C LEU A 359 -7.88 -14.70 -20.67
N GLU A 360 -9.06 -14.12 -20.44
CA GLU A 360 -10.08 -13.84 -21.47
C GLU A 360 -9.53 -12.89 -22.53
N ILE A 361 -8.86 -11.81 -22.11
CA ILE A 361 -8.19 -10.88 -23.01
C ILE A 361 -7.08 -11.58 -23.80
N GLU A 362 -6.22 -12.37 -23.15
CA GLU A 362 -5.12 -13.10 -23.81
C GLU A 362 -5.66 -14.12 -24.83
N ARG A 363 -6.68 -14.89 -24.45
CA ARG A 363 -7.32 -15.89 -25.33
C ARG A 363 -8.04 -15.24 -26.49
N ARG A 364 -8.75 -14.14 -26.23
CA ARG A 364 -9.44 -13.35 -27.25
C ARG A 364 -8.45 -12.76 -28.23
N ASN A 365 -7.30 -12.26 -27.78
CA ASN A 365 -6.28 -11.67 -28.65
C ASN A 365 -5.40 -12.72 -29.35
N GLY A 366 -5.66 -14.02 -29.15
CA GLY A 366 -4.87 -15.09 -29.75
C GLY A 366 -3.45 -15.24 -29.17
N ILE A 367 -3.20 -14.70 -27.97
CA ILE A 367 -1.92 -14.84 -27.26
C ILE A 367 -1.78 -16.23 -26.66
N ILE A 368 -2.88 -16.78 -26.14
CA ILE A 368 -2.93 -18.16 -25.61
C ILE A 368 -3.99 -18.99 -26.33
N ASN A 369 -3.78 -20.30 -26.40
CA ASN A 369 -4.74 -21.30 -26.84
C ASN A 369 -5.52 -21.90 -25.64
N ALA A 370 -6.45 -22.82 -25.90
CA ALA A 370 -7.29 -23.37 -24.83
C ALA A 370 -6.53 -24.36 -23.93
N ASP A 371 -5.51 -25.06 -24.42
CA ASP A 371 -4.69 -25.95 -23.60
C ASP A 371 -3.74 -25.15 -22.69
N GLU A 372 -3.18 -24.04 -23.17
CA GLU A 372 -2.37 -23.12 -22.37
C GLU A 372 -3.19 -22.48 -21.24
N TRP A 373 -4.43 -22.05 -21.52
CA TRP A 373 -5.36 -21.61 -20.47
C TRP A 373 -5.56 -22.71 -19.42
N ARG A 374 -5.81 -23.94 -19.88
CA ARG A 374 -6.07 -25.08 -19.00
C ARG A 374 -4.85 -25.39 -18.15
N GLU A 375 -3.65 -25.35 -18.70
CA GLU A 375 -2.40 -25.47 -17.95
C GLU A 375 -2.26 -24.38 -16.88
N LEU A 376 -2.52 -23.11 -17.22
CA LEU A 376 -2.48 -21.99 -16.28
C LEU A 376 -3.53 -22.07 -15.16
N THR A 377 -4.61 -22.84 -15.39
CA THR A 377 -5.68 -23.09 -14.42
C THR A 377 -5.65 -24.51 -13.83
N GLU A 378 -4.52 -25.20 -13.96
CA GLU A 378 -4.26 -26.55 -13.42
C GLU A 378 -5.26 -27.62 -13.91
N ARG A 379 -5.61 -27.57 -15.20
CA ARG A 379 -6.53 -28.50 -15.87
C ARG A 379 -5.81 -29.25 -16.97
N ASN A 380 -6.16 -30.53 -17.13
CA ASN A 380 -5.64 -31.37 -18.22
C ASN A 380 -6.01 -30.79 -19.59
N PRO A 381 -5.14 -30.92 -20.61
CA PRO A 381 -5.43 -30.49 -21.97
C PRO A 381 -6.65 -31.20 -22.55
N LEU A 382 -7.26 -30.61 -23.57
CA LEU A 382 -8.40 -31.21 -24.28
C LEU A 382 -7.95 -32.42 -25.10
N PRO A 383 -8.76 -33.50 -25.15
CA PRO A 383 -8.43 -34.69 -25.91
C PRO A 383 -8.33 -34.39 -27.41
N GLY A 384 -7.47 -35.14 -28.12
CA GLY A 384 -7.34 -35.04 -29.57
C GLY A 384 -6.70 -33.74 -30.07
N GLY A 385 -6.02 -32.97 -29.21
CA GLY A 385 -5.31 -31.75 -29.61
C GLY A 385 -6.22 -30.55 -29.95
N GLN A 386 -7.51 -30.65 -29.65
CA GLN A 386 -8.50 -29.61 -29.94
C GLN A 386 -8.19 -28.27 -29.24
N GLY A 387 -7.47 -28.30 -28.12
CA GLY A 387 -7.12 -27.10 -27.37
C GLY A 387 -5.91 -26.32 -27.88
N LYS A 388 -5.15 -26.87 -28.84
CA LYS A 388 -3.93 -26.24 -29.39
C LYS A 388 -4.18 -25.13 -30.43
N LEU A 389 -5.44 -24.91 -30.80
CA LEU A 389 -5.81 -23.90 -31.80
C LEU A 389 -5.82 -22.50 -31.19
N TYR A 390 -5.04 -21.60 -31.79
CA TYR A 390 -5.12 -20.16 -31.53
C TYR A 390 -6.26 -19.57 -32.34
N PHE A 391 -7.07 -18.74 -31.68
CA PHE A 391 -8.15 -18.01 -32.34
C PHE A 391 -7.78 -16.54 -32.26
N MET A 392 -7.89 -15.85 -33.39
CA MET A 392 -7.71 -14.40 -33.45
C MET A 392 -9.05 -13.78 -33.87
N PRO A 393 -9.44 -12.63 -33.32
CA PRO A 393 -10.64 -11.94 -33.73
C PRO A 393 -10.51 -11.52 -35.20
N LEU A 394 -11.56 -11.73 -36.00
CA LEU A 394 -11.61 -11.44 -37.44
C LEU A 394 -11.37 -9.96 -37.81
N ASN A 395 -11.29 -9.06 -36.83
CA ASN A 395 -11.15 -7.62 -36.96
C ASN A 395 -9.73 -7.08 -36.72
N MET A 396 -8.70 -7.92 -36.61
CA MET A 396 -7.30 -7.47 -36.57
C MET A 396 -6.58 -7.73 -37.91
N ALA A 397 -6.15 -6.66 -38.57
CA ALA A 397 -5.34 -6.71 -39.79
C ALA A 397 -3.87 -6.37 -39.49
N PRO A 398 -2.90 -6.91 -40.25
CA PRO A 398 -1.48 -6.55 -40.15
C PRO A 398 -1.26 -5.03 -40.25
N ILE A 399 -0.30 -4.49 -39.50
CA ILE A 399 -0.02 -3.04 -39.44
C ILE A 399 0.37 -2.45 -40.80
N GLN A 400 0.92 -3.30 -41.68
CA GLN A 400 1.27 -2.97 -43.07
C GLN A 400 0.02 -2.66 -43.91
N ASP A 401 -1.11 -3.32 -43.64
CA ASP A 401 -2.37 -3.13 -44.36
C ASP A 401 -3.16 -1.89 -43.87
N ILE A 402 -2.74 -1.31 -42.74
CA ILE A 402 -3.36 -0.13 -42.11
C ILE A 402 -2.67 1.17 -42.55
N ALA A 403 -1.37 1.13 -42.82
CA ALA A 403 -0.58 2.30 -43.20
C ALA A 403 -1.01 2.95 -44.53
N ASP A 404 -1.58 2.15 -45.45
CA ASP A 404 -2.03 2.61 -46.77
C ASP A 404 -3.51 3.02 -46.83
N ARG A 405 -4.25 2.97 -45.72
CA ARG A 405 -5.68 3.35 -45.69
C ARG A 405 -5.85 4.82 -45.27
N PRO A 406 -6.68 5.61 -45.99
CA PRO A 406 -7.03 6.95 -45.54
C PRO A 406 -7.74 6.91 -44.18
N PRO A 407 -7.49 7.87 -43.26
CA PRO A 407 -7.97 7.85 -41.86
C PRO A 407 -9.50 7.70 -41.72
N GLU A 408 -10.24 8.09 -42.75
CA GLU A 408 -11.70 8.02 -42.83
C GLU A 408 -12.23 6.57 -42.92
N ASN A 409 -11.37 5.58 -43.22
CA ASN A 409 -11.74 4.17 -43.43
C ASN A 409 -11.21 3.21 -42.35
N LEU A 410 -10.83 3.71 -41.17
CA LEU A 410 -10.52 2.87 -40.01
C LEU A 410 -11.81 2.42 -39.30
N PRO A 411 -12.00 1.13 -38.98
CA PRO A 411 -13.20 0.68 -38.30
C PRO A 411 -13.16 1.07 -36.81
N ALA A 412 -14.16 1.82 -36.36
CA ALA A 412 -14.42 2.01 -34.93
C ALA A 412 -15.00 0.72 -34.31
N PRO A 413 -14.74 0.40 -33.03
CA PRO A 413 -15.45 -0.67 -32.34
C PRO A 413 -16.94 -0.31 -32.26
N GLN A 414 -17.75 -0.99 -33.06
CA GLN A 414 -19.18 -0.76 -33.18
C GLN A 414 -19.96 -1.80 -32.37
N ARG A 415 -20.59 -1.35 -31.28
CA ARG A 415 -21.98 -1.75 -31.01
C ARG A 415 -22.84 -0.60 -31.53
N SER A 416 -23.15 -0.61 -32.83
CA SER A 416 -24.17 0.30 -33.37
C SER A 416 -25.54 -0.28 -33.02
N LEU A 417 -26.10 0.14 -31.89
CA LEU A 417 -27.51 -0.11 -31.63
C LEU A 417 -28.29 0.89 -32.49
N GLN A 418 -28.86 0.45 -33.62
CA GLN A 418 -29.91 1.22 -34.27
C GLN A 418 -31.11 1.25 -33.31
N ARG A 419 -31.24 2.36 -32.59
CA ARG A 419 -32.23 2.54 -31.54
C ARG A 419 -33.49 3.15 -32.14
N SER A 420 -34.65 2.61 -31.78
CA SER A 420 -35.93 3.27 -32.05
C SER A 420 -35.98 4.59 -31.25
N THR A 421 -36.38 5.69 -31.90
CA THR A 421 -36.57 7.01 -31.27
C THR A 421 -37.43 6.93 -30.01
N TYR A 422 -38.46 6.07 -30.02
CA TYR A 422 -39.32 5.80 -28.87
C TYR A 422 -38.56 5.30 -27.62
N THR A 423 -37.53 4.49 -27.80
CA THR A 423 -36.73 3.94 -26.68
C THR A 423 -35.78 4.99 -26.11
N GLU A 424 -35.31 5.92 -26.93
CA GLU A 424 -34.47 7.06 -26.50
C GLU A 424 -35.29 8.06 -25.69
N GLU A 425 -36.44 8.49 -26.20
CA GLU A 425 -37.35 9.42 -25.52
C GLU A 425 -37.81 8.90 -24.15
N ARG A 426 -38.17 7.61 -24.09
CA ARG A 426 -38.56 6.96 -22.83
C ARG A 426 -37.44 6.98 -21.80
N ALA A 427 -36.20 6.67 -22.20
CA ALA A 427 -35.07 6.63 -21.28
C ALA A 427 -34.70 8.03 -20.76
N LEU A 428 -34.72 9.04 -21.65
CA LEU A 428 -34.54 10.44 -21.28
C LEU A 428 -35.58 10.90 -20.25
N ALA A 429 -36.85 10.56 -20.47
CA ALA A 429 -37.92 10.89 -19.53
C ALA A 429 -37.74 10.21 -18.16
N ILE A 430 -37.28 8.95 -18.13
CA ILE A 430 -36.99 8.24 -16.88
C ILE A 430 -35.83 8.91 -16.13
N ARG A 431 -34.70 9.19 -16.80
CA ARG A 431 -33.55 9.87 -16.18
C ARG A 431 -33.91 11.26 -15.69
N GLN A 432 -34.77 12.00 -16.40
CA GLN A 432 -35.29 13.29 -15.93
C GLN A 432 -36.09 13.14 -14.64
N ARG A 433 -37.05 12.19 -14.58
CA ARG A 433 -37.82 11.93 -13.35
C ARG A 433 -36.94 11.52 -12.17
N LEU A 434 -35.89 10.72 -12.42
CA LEU A 434 -34.93 10.35 -11.39
C LEU A 434 -34.20 11.58 -10.84
N ARG A 435 -33.75 12.51 -11.71
CA ARG A 435 -33.12 13.77 -11.27
C ARG A 435 -34.07 14.61 -10.42
N GLU A 436 -35.30 14.79 -10.88
CA GLU A 436 -36.33 15.57 -10.17
C GLU A 436 -36.66 14.97 -8.80
N ALA A 437 -36.79 13.64 -8.72
CA ALA A 437 -37.08 12.92 -7.47
C ALA A 437 -35.96 13.05 -6.42
N HIS A 438 -34.71 13.22 -6.85
CA HIS A 438 -33.55 13.35 -5.95
C HIS A 438 -33.20 14.80 -5.61
N LEU A 439 -33.79 15.78 -6.28
CA LEU A 439 -33.43 17.20 -6.14
C LEU A 439 -33.54 17.69 -4.69
N ALA A 440 -34.67 17.42 -4.02
CA ALA A 440 -34.89 17.83 -2.64
C ALA A 440 -33.89 17.21 -1.66
N ALA A 441 -33.52 15.93 -1.87
CA ALA A 441 -32.55 15.24 -1.02
C ALA A 441 -31.13 15.80 -1.23
N PHE A 442 -30.76 16.12 -2.48
CA PHE A 442 -29.50 16.79 -2.78
C PHE A 442 -29.44 18.21 -2.20
N GLU A 443 -30.55 18.94 -2.18
CA GLU A 443 -30.61 20.27 -1.55
C GLU A 443 -30.44 20.19 -0.04
N ASP A 444 -31.09 19.24 0.63
CA ASP A 444 -30.90 18.99 2.05
C ASP A 444 -29.44 18.57 2.34
N GLY A 445 -28.87 17.67 1.54
CA GLY A 445 -27.47 17.29 1.62
C GLY A 445 -26.53 18.48 1.48
N ALA A 446 -26.75 19.33 0.48
CA ALA A 446 -25.96 20.54 0.29
C ALA A 446 -26.07 21.49 1.49
N ARG A 447 -27.28 21.66 2.03
CA ARG A 447 -27.54 22.50 3.21
C ARG A 447 -26.76 22.02 4.44
N ARG A 448 -26.61 20.70 4.61
CA ARG A 448 -25.88 20.11 5.75
C ARG A 448 -24.38 20.40 5.77
N PHE A 449 -23.76 20.71 4.63
CA PHE A 449 -22.36 21.16 4.61
C PHE A 449 -22.22 22.68 4.42
N VAL A 450 -23.11 23.34 3.67
CA VAL A 450 -23.06 24.79 3.48
C VAL A 450 -23.33 25.54 4.80
N ARG A 451 -24.30 25.09 5.60
CA ARG A 451 -24.67 25.78 6.84
C ARG A 451 -23.53 25.80 7.88
N PRO A 452 -22.85 24.67 8.19
CA PRO A 452 -21.67 24.70 9.06
C PRO A 452 -20.54 25.57 8.52
N GLU A 453 -20.30 25.56 7.20
CA GLU A 453 -19.30 26.40 6.54
C GLU A 453 -19.59 27.89 6.74
N VAL A 454 -20.82 28.32 6.44
CA VAL A 454 -21.26 29.71 6.64
C VAL A 454 -21.15 30.13 8.11
N GLN A 455 -21.55 29.26 9.04
CA GLN A 455 -21.43 29.55 10.46
C GLN A 455 -19.97 29.67 10.92
N ALA A 456 -19.08 28.82 10.40
CA ALA A 456 -17.65 28.90 10.68
C ALA A 456 -17.03 30.17 10.09
N LEU A 457 -17.41 30.53 8.86
CA LEU A 457 -17.00 31.77 8.19
C LEU A 457 -17.44 33.00 8.99
N ARG A 458 -18.72 33.10 9.40
CA ARG A 458 -19.20 34.21 10.25
C ARG A 458 -18.40 34.35 11.55
N ARG A 459 -18.02 33.23 12.18
CA ARG A 459 -17.15 33.25 13.37
C ARG A 459 -15.71 33.65 13.05
N ALA A 460 -15.18 33.25 11.89
CA ALA A 460 -13.85 33.63 11.43
C ALA A 460 -13.77 35.13 11.14
N ILE A 461 -14.77 35.69 10.46
CA ILE A 461 -14.90 37.13 10.18
C ILE A 461 -14.85 37.93 11.49
N LYS A 462 -15.73 37.62 12.46
CA LYS A 462 -15.76 38.34 13.75
C LYS A 462 -14.43 38.31 14.50
N ARG A 463 -13.70 37.20 14.45
CA ARG A 463 -12.38 37.06 15.08
C ARG A 463 -11.30 37.83 14.32
N ALA A 464 -11.34 37.79 13.00
CA ALA A 464 -10.35 38.44 12.15
C ALA A 464 -10.41 39.97 12.25
N ILE A 465 -11.60 40.56 12.34
CA ILE A 465 -11.76 42.03 12.49
C ILE A 465 -11.18 42.56 13.80
N GLN A 466 -11.13 41.73 14.85
CA GLN A 466 -10.51 42.06 16.13
C GLN A 466 -8.97 41.89 16.11
N SER A 467 -8.40 41.36 15.04
CA SER A 467 -6.97 41.14 14.90
C SER A 467 -6.25 42.35 14.29
N GLY A 468 -4.94 42.44 14.49
CA GLY A 468 -4.13 43.50 13.87
C GLY A 468 -3.99 43.41 12.35
N ASP A 469 -4.36 42.27 11.74
CA ASP A 469 -4.35 42.05 10.29
C ASP A 469 -5.50 41.09 9.89
N PRO A 470 -6.71 41.63 9.64
CA PRO A 470 -7.89 40.83 9.34
C PRO A 470 -7.76 39.96 8.08
N LYS A 471 -7.06 40.45 7.04
CA LYS A 471 -6.91 39.72 5.78
C LYS A 471 -6.02 38.50 5.95
N ARG A 472 -4.91 38.65 6.67
CA ARG A 472 -4.02 37.52 6.99
C ARG A 472 -4.73 36.49 7.86
N ALA A 473 -5.40 36.93 8.92
CA ALA A 473 -6.12 36.03 9.83
C ALA A 473 -7.20 35.20 9.11
N LEU A 474 -7.89 35.78 8.13
CA LEU A 474 -8.87 35.05 7.30
C LEU A 474 -8.20 34.03 6.37
N ASN A 475 -7.09 34.38 5.72
CA ASN A 475 -6.37 33.43 4.87
C ASN A 475 -5.83 32.24 5.68
N ASP A 476 -5.28 32.48 6.87
CA ASP A 476 -4.82 31.41 7.77
C ASP A 476 -5.99 30.51 8.22
N TRP A 477 -7.18 31.08 8.42
CA TRP A 477 -8.39 30.30 8.69
C TRP A 477 -8.83 29.44 7.50
N LEU A 478 -8.74 29.96 6.26
CA LEU A 478 -9.07 29.17 5.06
C LEU A 478 -8.18 27.92 4.96
N ASP A 479 -6.89 28.08 5.21
CA ASP A 479 -5.90 27.00 5.08
C ASP A 479 -6.08 25.91 6.15
N THR A 480 -6.68 26.26 7.29
CA THR A 480 -6.92 25.33 8.41
C THR A 480 -8.31 24.70 8.39
N PHE A 481 -9.35 25.42 7.97
CA PHE A 481 -10.74 24.94 8.02
C PHE A 481 -11.11 23.98 6.88
N TYR A 482 -10.71 24.29 5.65
CA TYR A 482 -11.19 23.58 4.47
C TYR A 482 -10.70 22.13 4.32
N PRO A 483 -9.50 21.72 4.79
CA PRO A 483 -9.10 20.31 4.78
C PRO A 483 -10.10 19.38 5.48
N ASP A 484 -10.59 19.75 6.68
CA ASP A 484 -11.58 18.97 7.42
C ASP A 484 -12.98 19.06 6.79
N HIS A 485 -13.30 20.24 6.23
CA HIS A 485 -14.59 20.47 5.57
C HIS A 485 -14.80 19.59 4.33
N ARG A 486 -13.73 19.30 3.56
CA ARG A 486 -13.78 18.35 2.44
C ARG A 486 -14.36 17.00 2.85
N GLN A 487 -13.91 16.47 3.99
CA GLN A 487 -14.36 15.18 4.49
C GLN A 487 -15.83 15.22 4.90
N THR A 488 -16.31 16.36 5.40
CA THR A 488 -17.72 16.59 5.73
C THR A 488 -18.59 16.54 4.47
N ILE A 489 -18.21 17.27 3.40
CA ILE A 489 -18.93 17.23 2.12
C ILE A 489 -18.99 15.80 1.58
N TYR A 490 -17.86 15.10 1.59
CA TYR A 490 -17.78 13.71 1.12
C TYR A 490 -18.76 12.79 1.84
N ARG A 491 -18.74 12.80 3.19
CA ARG A 491 -19.61 11.93 4.01
C ARG A 491 -21.09 12.22 3.80
N VAL A 492 -21.46 13.49 3.65
CA VAL A 492 -22.86 13.91 3.46
C VAL A 492 -23.37 13.54 2.06
N MET A 493 -22.55 13.75 1.04
CA MET A 493 -23.00 13.57 -0.35
C MET A 493 -22.90 12.12 -0.86
N LEU A 494 -22.01 11.29 -0.29
CA LEU A 494 -21.78 9.93 -0.79
C LEU A 494 -23.07 9.07 -0.86
N PRO A 495 -23.93 9.00 0.17
CA PRO A 495 -25.15 8.21 0.10
C PRO A 495 -26.12 8.71 -0.99
N LEU A 496 -26.21 10.03 -1.17
CA LEU A 496 -27.10 10.67 -2.16
C LEU A 496 -26.61 10.41 -3.59
N VAL A 497 -25.30 10.57 -3.81
CA VAL A 497 -24.65 10.26 -5.09
C VAL A 497 -24.80 8.77 -5.41
N THR A 498 -24.59 7.89 -4.44
CA THR A 498 -24.72 6.44 -4.64
C THR A 498 -26.14 6.05 -5.05
N ALA A 499 -27.15 6.59 -4.36
CA ALA A 499 -28.55 6.29 -4.66
C ALA A 499 -28.95 6.73 -6.08
N LEU A 500 -28.65 7.98 -6.45
CA LEU A 500 -28.98 8.49 -7.78
C LEU A 500 -28.18 7.78 -8.88
N ALA A 501 -26.88 7.54 -8.64
CA ALA A 501 -26.02 6.85 -9.61
C ALA A 501 -26.49 5.42 -9.87
N ALA A 502 -26.90 4.68 -8.84
CA ALA A 502 -27.39 3.32 -8.98
C ALA A 502 -28.65 3.28 -9.85
N ALA A 503 -29.64 4.13 -9.54
CA ALA A 503 -30.90 4.20 -10.28
C ALA A 503 -30.69 4.61 -11.75
N VAL A 504 -29.78 5.55 -12.02
CA VAL A 504 -29.50 6.00 -13.38
C VAL A 504 -28.68 4.97 -14.17
N ALA A 505 -27.69 4.33 -13.52
CA ALA A 505 -26.87 3.31 -14.17
C ALA A 505 -27.71 2.10 -14.58
N GLU A 506 -28.67 1.67 -13.75
CA GLU A 506 -29.60 0.58 -14.07
C GLU A 506 -30.35 0.86 -15.38
N VAL A 507 -30.93 2.06 -15.51
CA VAL A 507 -31.59 2.49 -16.75
C VAL A 507 -30.60 2.52 -17.90
N ALA A 508 -29.42 3.10 -17.71
CA ALA A 508 -28.41 3.22 -18.76
C ALA A 508 -27.90 1.86 -19.27
N PHE A 509 -27.77 0.85 -18.41
CA PHE A 509 -27.43 -0.51 -18.82
C PHE A 509 -28.56 -1.17 -19.61
N ASP A 510 -29.82 -0.99 -19.18
CA ASP A 510 -31.00 -1.49 -19.90
C ASP A 510 -31.10 -0.89 -21.31
N GLU A 511 -30.77 0.39 -21.48
CA GLU A 511 -30.78 1.08 -22.79
C GLU A 511 -29.90 0.43 -23.85
N VAL A 512 -28.89 -0.34 -23.43
CA VAL A 512 -27.94 -1.01 -24.32
C VAL A 512 -27.96 -2.54 -24.17
N GLY A 513 -28.97 -3.08 -23.48
CA GLY A 513 -29.12 -4.51 -23.26
C GLY A 513 -27.94 -5.15 -22.51
N ALA A 514 -27.31 -4.39 -21.61
CA ALA A 514 -26.18 -4.83 -20.81
C ALA A 514 -26.62 -5.17 -19.38
N GLN A 515 -25.87 -6.06 -18.73
CA GLN A 515 -26.12 -6.42 -17.33
C GLN A 515 -25.61 -5.32 -16.41
N PRO A 516 -26.38 -4.91 -15.38
CA PRO A 516 -25.94 -3.90 -14.43
C PRO A 516 -24.67 -4.31 -13.66
N VAL A 517 -23.78 -3.34 -13.45
CA VAL A 517 -22.58 -3.47 -12.61
C VAL A 517 -22.70 -2.51 -11.42
N ALA A 518 -22.13 -2.89 -10.28
CA ALA A 518 -22.14 -2.08 -9.06
C ALA A 518 -21.49 -0.70 -9.26
N VAL A 519 -22.17 0.36 -8.85
CA VAL A 519 -21.77 1.77 -9.06
C VAL A 519 -20.87 2.32 -7.94
N ASP A 520 -20.53 1.52 -6.94
CA ASP A 520 -19.84 1.95 -5.71
C ASP A 520 -18.52 2.70 -5.97
N GLU A 521 -17.73 2.21 -6.92
CA GLU A 521 -16.46 2.84 -7.29
C GLU A 521 -16.68 4.20 -7.96
N PHE A 522 -17.63 4.26 -8.91
CA PHE A 522 -18.02 5.51 -9.55
C PHE A 522 -18.54 6.52 -8.51
N ALA A 523 -19.43 6.11 -7.62
CA ALA A 523 -20.02 6.99 -6.62
C ALA A 523 -18.94 7.57 -5.69
N ARG A 524 -18.02 6.74 -5.17
CA ARG A 524 -16.91 7.22 -4.33
C ARG A 524 -15.99 8.19 -5.06
N ALA A 525 -15.57 7.85 -6.29
CA ALA A 525 -14.68 8.70 -7.07
C ALA A 525 -15.36 10.03 -7.47
N TYR A 526 -16.65 9.99 -7.84
CA TYR A 526 -17.43 11.17 -8.17
C TYR A 526 -17.60 12.08 -6.95
N THR A 527 -17.97 11.52 -5.79
CA THR A 527 -18.19 12.29 -4.57
C THR A 527 -16.90 12.97 -4.07
N ASP A 528 -15.74 12.33 -4.22
CA ASP A 528 -14.47 12.96 -3.87
C ASP A 528 -14.17 14.19 -4.76
N ASN A 529 -14.39 14.05 -6.07
CA ASN A 529 -14.25 15.18 -7.02
C ASN A 529 -15.27 16.29 -6.78
N LEU A 530 -16.51 15.94 -6.39
CA LEU A 530 -17.52 16.92 -5.96
C LEU A 530 -17.01 17.71 -4.74
N ALA A 531 -16.56 17.01 -3.69
CA ALA A 531 -16.08 17.66 -2.48
C ALA A 531 -14.90 18.60 -2.76
N GLN A 532 -13.96 18.19 -3.62
CA GLN A 532 -12.83 19.03 -4.02
C GLN A 532 -13.28 20.26 -4.83
N ARG A 533 -14.24 20.10 -5.76
CA ARG A 533 -14.76 21.22 -6.56
C ARG A 533 -15.46 22.26 -5.71
N GLU A 534 -16.29 21.83 -4.76
CA GLU A 534 -16.98 22.73 -3.85
C GLU A 534 -16.01 23.51 -2.96
N LEU A 535 -14.96 22.84 -2.47
CA LEU A 535 -13.88 23.47 -1.70
C LEU A 535 -13.13 24.51 -2.52
N ASN A 536 -12.69 24.14 -3.74
CA ASN A 536 -11.96 25.04 -4.61
C ASN A 536 -12.79 26.29 -4.96
N SER A 537 -14.10 26.10 -5.20
CA SER A 537 -15.02 27.22 -5.47
C SER A 537 -15.15 28.15 -4.25
N SER A 538 -15.32 27.58 -3.05
CA SER A 538 -15.42 28.37 -1.82
C SER A 538 -14.15 29.16 -1.53
N ILE A 539 -12.99 28.48 -1.52
CA ILE A 539 -11.70 29.11 -1.24
C ILE A 539 -11.38 30.18 -2.28
N GLY A 540 -11.59 29.88 -3.57
CA GLY A 540 -11.34 30.83 -4.65
C GLY A 540 -12.16 32.11 -4.47
N GLN A 541 -13.47 31.99 -4.26
CA GLN A 541 -14.34 33.15 -4.02
C GLN A 541 -13.92 33.96 -2.79
N LEU A 542 -13.62 33.29 -1.67
CA LEU A 542 -13.23 33.98 -0.43
C LEU A 542 -11.87 34.66 -0.55
N ARG A 543 -10.86 34.00 -1.15
CA ARG A 543 -9.54 34.60 -1.37
C ARG A 543 -9.63 35.82 -2.29
N THR A 544 -10.40 35.75 -3.37
CA THR A 544 -10.63 36.90 -4.24
C THR A 544 -11.29 38.06 -3.48
N LEU A 545 -12.36 37.80 -2.73
CA LEU A 545 -13.02 38.84 -1.93
C LEU A 545 -12.09 39.44 -0.87
N ILE A 546 -11.33 38.62 -0.14
CA ILE A 546 -10.35 39.08 0.85
C ILE A 546 -9.27 39.96 0.21
N ALA A 547 -8.78 39.57 -0.98
CA ALA A 547 -7.77 40.32 -1.70
C ALA A 547 -8.30 41.69 -2.16
N GLU A 548 -9.45 41.71 -2.82
CA GLU A 548 -9.99 42.87 -3.54
C GLU A 548 -10.76 43.86 -2.65
N THR A 549 -11.28 43.42 -1.51
CA THR A 549 -12.11 44.28 -0.63
C THR A 549 -11.24 45.07 0.36
N ALA A 550 -11.51 46.36 0.54
CA ALA A 550 -10.83 47.21 1.52
C ALA A 550 -11.18 46.76 2.97
N VAL A 551 -10.26 46.95 3.92
CA VAL A 551 -10.40 46.40 5.28
C VAL A 551 -11.64 46.96 5.99
N GLU A 552 -11.98 48.21 5.73
CA GLU A 552 -13.08 48.96 6.34
C GLU A 552 -14.46 48.38 6.01
N VAL A 553 -14.61 47.74 4.86
CA VAL A 553 -15.87 47.15 4.35
C VAL A 553 -15.80 45.63 4.23
N LEU A 554 -14.73 45.02 4.74
CA LEU A 554 -14.45 43.58 4.62
C LEU A 554 -15.48 42.72 5.39
N GLU A 555 -15.86 43.15 6.59
CA GLU A 555 -16.87 42.45 7.41
C GLU A 555 -18.22 42.41 6.71
N GLU A 556 -18.68 43.56 6.22
CA GLU A 556 -19.95 43.69 5.51
C GLU A 556 -19.96 42.81 4.25
N THR A 557 -18.94 42.95 3.39
CA THR A 557 -18.84 42.22 2.12
C THR A 557 -18.84 40.71 2.31
N LEU A 558 -18.05 40.19 3.26
CA LEU A 558 -17.98 38.75 3.52
C LEU A 558 -19.22 38.23 4.23
N THR A 559 -19.88 39.04 5.07
CA THR A 559 -21.15 38.67 5.71
C THR A 559 -22.27 38.59 4.67
N THR A 560 -22.39 39.56 3.77
CA THR A 560 -23.34 39.51 2.65
C THR A 560 -23.10 38.25 1.79
N ARG A 561 -21.85 37.93 1.46
CA ARG A 561 -21.52 36.70 0.73
C ARG A 561 -21.93 35.43 1.51
N ALA A 562 -21.73 35.41 2.82
CA ALA A 562 -22.11 34.29 3.66
C ALA A 562 -23.64 34.10 3.69
N ASP A 563 -24.41 35.19 3.73
CA ASP A 563 -25.87 35.18 3.66
C ASP A 563 -26.36 34.67 2.30
N GLU A 564 -25.78 35.17 1.20
CA GLU A 564 -26.05 34.68 -0.16
C GLU A 564 -25.78 33.18 -0.30
N TRP A 565 -24.70 32.69 0.30
CA TRP A 565 -24.37 31.27 0.30
C TRP A 565 -25.38 30.45 1.09
N GLU A 566 -25.78 30.89 2.28
CA GLU A 566 -26.76 30.17 3.11
C GLU A 566 -28.11 30.05 2.39
N GLU A 567 -28.52 31.10 1.68
CA GLU A 567 -29.81 31.15 0.98
C GLU A 567 -29.78 30.39 -0.36
N LYS A 568 -28.79 30.63 -1.23
CA LYS A 568 -28.86 30.24 -2.65
C LYS A 568 -27.96 29.07 -3.02
N ARG A 569 -26.87 28.83 -2.28
CA ARG A 569 -25.89 27.81 -2.66
C ARG A 569 -26.44 26.38 -2.59
N PRO A 570 -27.23 25.96 -1.57
CA PRO A 570 -27.76 24.61 -1.50
C PRO A 570 -28.58 24.23 -2.74
N GLY A 571 -29.51 25.11 -3.15
CA GLY A 571 -30.33 24.90 -4.35
C GLY A 571 -29.49 24.87 -5.64
N LYS A 572 -28.50 25.75 -5.75
CA LYS A 572 -27.59 25.78 -6.92
C LYS A 572 -26.75 24.50 -7.02
N VAL A 573 -26.19 24.02 -5.90
CA VAL A 573 -25.42 22.76 -5.85
C VAL A 573 -26.34 21.61 -6.23
N ALA A 574 -27.51 21.50 -5.61
CA ALA A 574 -28.45 20.42 -5.91
C ALA A 574 -28.86 20.37 -7.39
N ALA A 575 -29.27 21.52 -7.95
CA ALA A 575 -29.68 21.62 -9.36
C ALA A 575 -28.56 21.21 -10.34
N ASN A 576 -27.31 21.51 -10.02
CA ASN A 576 -26.18 21.11 -10.85
C ASN A 576 -25.80 19.64 -10.66
N GLU A 577 -25.72 19.18 -9.42
CA GLU A 577 -25.19 17.86 -9.09
C GLU A 577 -26.14 16.74 -9.47
N VAL A 578 -27.46 16.90 -9.38
CA VAL A 578 -28.37 15.86 -9.88
C VAL A 578 -28.19 15.62 -11.38
N VAL A 579 -27.90 16.68 -12.15
CA VAL A 579 -27.62 16.55 -13.59
C VAL A 579 -26.26 15.91 -13.83
N ARG A 580 -25.21 16.38 -13.15
CA ARG A 580 -23.84 15.85 -13.34
C ARG A 580 -23.71 14.39 -12.90
N VAL A 581 -24.31 14.02 -11.77
CA VAL A 581 -24.31 12.64 -11.26
C VAL A 581 -25.05 11.74 -12.22
N ALA A 582 -26.24 12.13 -12.68
CA ALA A 582 -27.00 11.32 -13.64
C ALA A 582 -26.24 11.13 -14.96
N ALA A 583 -25.73 12.22 -15.55
CA ALA A 583 -24.95 12.13 -16.78
C ALA A 583 -23.66 11.32 -16.60
N GLY A 584 -22.96 11.52 -15.49
CA GLY A 584 -21.75 10.77 -15.15
C GLY A 584 -22.02 9.28 -14.98
N ALA A 585 -23.10 8.91 -14.27
CA ALA A 585 -23.48 7.52 -14.04
C ALA A 585 -23.91 6.82 -15.33
N ALA A 586 -24.71 7.50 -16.17
CA ALA A 586 -25.12 6.97 -17.46
C ALA A 586 -23.92 6.75 -18.39
N ARG A 587 -23.03 7.75 -18.48
CA ARG A 587 -21.76 7.65 -19.23
C ARG A 587 -20.90 6.51 -18.72
N TRP A 588 -20.73 6.38 -17.41
CA TRP A 588 -19.96 5.30 -16.80
C TRP A 588 -20.56 3.93 -17.13
N ALA A 589 -21.88 3.78 -17.03
CA ALA A 589 -22.57 2.53 -17.37
C ALA A 589 -22.36 2.16 -18.85
N TRP A 590 -22.51 3.12 -19.76
CA TRP A 590 -22.27 2.92 -21.19
C TRP A 590 -20.80 2.60 -21.50
N GLN A 591 -19.85 3.22 -20.78
CA GLN A 591 -18.44 2.86 -20.90
C GLN A 591 -18.19 1.41 -20.48
N MET A 592 -18.80 0.96 -19.39
CA MET A 592 -18.71 -0.44 -18.92
C MET A 592 -19.41 -1.41 -19.88
N ALA A 593 -20.47 -0.97 -20.55
CA ALA A 593 -21.19 -1.73 -21.57
C ALA A 593 -20.51 -1.73 -22.96
N GLY A 594 -19.38 -1.03 -23.13
CA GLY A 594 -18.63 -0.97 -24.38
C GLY A 594 -19.21 -0.04 -25.45
N VAL A 595 -20.01 0.94 -25.07
CA VAL A 595 -20.54 1.96 -25.99
C VAL A 595 -19.40 2.88 -26.44
N GLY A 596 -19.20 3.02 -27.74
CA GLY A 596 -18.08 3.80 -28.30
C GLY A 596 -18.34 5.31 -28.41
N THR A 597 -19.59 5.72 -28.55
CA THR A 597 -19.97 7.12 -28.84
C THR A 597 -21.09 7.57 -27.90
N LEU A 598 -21.07 8.85 -27.54
CA LEU A 598 -22.15 9.55 -26.86
C LEU A 598 -22.69 10.65 -27.76
N VAL A 599 -23.99 10.89 -27.68
CA VAL A 599 -24.65 11.99 -28.36
C VAL A 599 -25.25 12.91 -27.30
N TRP A 600 -25.05 14.21 -27.45
CA TRP A 600 -25.70 15.20 -26.61
C TRP A 600 -27.16 15.36 -27.03
N ARG A 601 -28.07 15.40 -26.06
CA ARG A 601 -29.51 15.61 -26.29
C ARG A 601 -30.02 16.82 -25.52
N ALA A 602 -30.55 17.79 -26.24
CA ALA A 602 -31.26 18.91 -25.65
C ALA A 602 -32.76 18.60 -25.61
N ASN A 603 -33.41 18.90 -24.49
CA ASN A 603 -34.87 18.88 -24.43
C ASN A 603 -35.46 19.95 -25.37
N ALA A 604 -36.67 19.76 -25.88
CA ALA A 604 -37.38 20.75 -26.70
C ALA A 604 -37.44 22.15 -26.03
N ASP A 605 -37.60 22.19 -24.70
CA ASP A 605 -37.65 23.43 -23.92
C ASP A 605 -36.27 23.95 -23.48
N ALA A 606 -35.18 23.39 -24.02
CA ALA A 606 -33.83 23.84 -23.68
C ALA A 606 -33.51 25.19 -24.32
N CYS A 607 -32.64 25.98 -23.67
CA CYS A 607 -32.24 27.30 -24.16
C CYS A 607 -31.48 27.19 -25.51
N PRO A 608 -31.34 28.31 -26.26
CA PRO A 608 -30.64 28.29 -27.56
C PRO A 608 -29.21 27.73 -27.52
N LEU A 609 -28.46 27.92 -26.42
CA LEU A 609 -27.12 27.35 -26.27
C LEU A 609 -27.14 25.83 -26.16
N CYS A 610 -28.09 25.29 -25.40
CA CYS A 610 -28.29 23.86 -25.24
C CYS A 610 -28.76 23.22 -26.56
N GLN A 611 -29.66 23.89 -27.30
CA GLN A 611 -30.13 23.42 -28.61
C GLN A 611 -28.99 23.29 -29.63
N ARG A 612 -28.00 24.21 -29.61
CA ARG A 612 -26.82 24.11 -30.48
C ARG A 612 -25.92 22.90 -30.17
N MET A 613 -26.03 22.33 -28.97
CA MET A 613 -25.31 21.13 -28.59
C MET A 613 -26.05 19.86 -29.01
N ASP A 614 -27.35 19.94 -29.31
CA ASP A 614 -28.14 18.77 -29.68
C ASP A 614 -27.55 18.04 -30.89
N GLY A 615 -27.48 16.71 -30.80
CA GLY A 615 -26.94 15.87 -31.86
C GLY A 615 -25.41 15.83 -31.95
N ARG A 616 -24.69 16.66 -31.18
CA ARG A 616 -23.21 16.60 -31.15
C ARG A 616 -22.76 15.23 -30.64
N ARG A 617 -21.76 14.64 -31.31
CA ARG A 617 -21.25 13.29 -31.02
C ARG A 617 -19.81 13.35 -30.54
N VAL A 618 -19.48 12.54 -29.55
CA VAL A 618 -18.10 12.37 -29.05
C VAL A 618 -17.83 10.92 -28.66
N PRO A 619 -16.58 10.45 -28.68
CA PRO A 619 -16.23 9.17 -28.08
C PRO A 619 -16.66 9.12 -26.61
N THR A 620 -17.05 7.96 -26.08
CA THR A 620 -17.47 7.81 -24.67
C THR A 620 -16.40 8.19 -23.65
N ARG A 621 -15.13 8.26 -24.04
CA ARG A 621 -14.01 8.78 -23.23
C ARG A 621 -13.59 10.21 -23.59
N GLY A 622 -14.26 10.86 -24.54
CA GLY A 622 -13.96 12.22 -25.00
C GLY A 622 -14.76 13.32 -24.28
N TYR A 623 -14.55 14.57 -24.69
CA TYR A 623 -15.23 15.75 -24.17
C TYR A 623 -16.08 16.39 -25.26
N PHE A 624 -17.29 16.85 -24.90
CA PHE A 624 -18.16 17.62 -25.79
C PHE A 624 -17.62 19.02 -26.06
N LEU A 625 -16.88 19.61 -25.12
CA LEU A 625 -16.13 20.86 -25.32
C LEU A 625 -14.74 20.74 -24.69
N ALA A 626 -13.73 21.21 -25.41
CA ALA A 626 -12.39 21.42 -24.87
C ALA A 626 -12.27 22.82 -24.24
N PRO A 627 -11.29 23.05 -23.35
CA PRO A 627 -10.99 24.39 -22.87
C PRO A 627 -10.73 25.36 -24.03
N GLY A 628 -11.39 26.51 -24.02
CA GLY A 628 -11.33 27.53 -25.07
C GLY A 628 -12.40 27.38 -26.17
N ASP A 629 -13.07 26.22 -26.27
CA ASP A 629 -14.23 26.08 -27.16
C ASP A 629 -15.33 27.05 -26.74
N SER A 630 -16.04 27.62 -27.71
CA SER A 630 -17.19 28.49 -27.43
C SER A 630 -18.45 28.08 -28.16
N ILE A 631 -19.58 28.25 -27.50
CA ILE A 631 -20.92 28.00 -28.05
C ILE A 631 -21.71 29.30 -27.98
N GLY A 632 -22.39 29.64 -29.08
CA GLY A 632 -23.20 30.85 -29.20
C GLY A 632 -22.39 32.09 -29.56
N ASP A 633 -23.10 33.20 -29.75
CA ASP A 633 -22.57 34.46 -30.25
C ASP A 633 -23.04 35.63 -29.37
N GLY A 634 -22.27 36.72 -29.33
CA GLY A 634 -22.65 37.93 -28.60
C GLY A 634 -22.67 37.76 -27.06
N PRO A 635 -23.59 38.43 -26.33
CA PRO A 635 -23.63 38.42 -24.87
C PRO A 635 -23.99 37.06 -24.25
N ASP A 636 -24.56 36.14 -25.04
CA ASP A 636 -24.91 34.78 -24.61
C ASP A 636 -23.79 33.76 -24.92
N ARG A 637 -22.64 34.20 -25.42
CA ARG A 637 -21.51 33.32 -25.75
C ARG A 637 -20.96 32.65 -24.47
N LEU A 638 -20.99 31.32 -24.46
CA LEU A 638 -20.36 30.52 -23.42
C LEU A 638 -19.00 30.02 -23.90
N VAL A 639 -17.94 30.31 -23.15
CA VAL A 639 -16.59 29.78 -23.39
C VAL A 639 -16.29 28.73 -22.32
N ALA A 640 -15.95 27.52 -22.75
CA ALA A 640 -15.58 26.45 -21.83
C ALA A 640 -14.20 26.76 -21.21
N THR A 641 -14.16 26.94 -19.88
CA THR A 641 -12.91 27.14 -19.15
C THR A 641 -12.25 25.82 -18.77
N GLU A 642 -13.01 24.73 -18.75
CA GLU A 642 -12.58 23.37 -18.41
C GLU A 642 -13.21 22.37 -19.39
N PRO A 643 -12.65 21.15 -19.54
CA PRO A 643 -13.21 20.14 -20.41
C PRO A 643 -14.63 19.71 -19.96
N ILE A 644 -15.61 19.74 -20.87
CA ILE A 644 -17.00 19.39 -20.57
C ILE A 644 -17.32 17.99 -21.09
N GLY A 645 -17.39 17.02 -20.18
CA GLY A 645 -17.70 15.62 -20.50
C GLY A 645 -19.19 15.29 -20.63
N GLY A 646 -20.07 16.18 -20.21
CA GLY A 646 -21.51 15.97 -20.21
C GLY A 646 -22.24 17.15 -19.55
N PRO A 647 -23.58 17.13 -19.52
CA PRO A 647 -24.37 18.18 -18.89
C PRO A 647 -24.16 18.25 -17.38
N PRO A 648 -24.49 19.38 -16.74
CA PRO A 648 -25.09 20.58 -17.31
C PRO A 648 -24.03 21.52 -17.90
N LEU A 649 -24.39 22.23 -18.97
CA LEU A 649 -23.55 23.28 -19.56
C LEU A 649 -23.54 24.55 -18.70
N HIS A 650 -24.69 24.88 -18.11
CA HIS A 650 -24.90 26.00 -17.19
C HIS A 650 -25.98 25.63 -16.17
N ALA A 651 -26.17 26.45 -15.13
CA ALA A 651 -27.24 26.23 -14.16
C ALA A 651 -28.62 26.18 -14.85
N GLY A 652 -29.45 25.19 -14.51
CA GLY A 652 -30.77 24.98 -15.12
C GLY A 652 -30.77 24.33 -16.51
N CYS A 653 -29.64 23.76 -16.94
CA CYS A 653 -29.54 23.06 -18.22
C CYS A 653 -30.50 21.85 -18.30
N LYS A 654 -31.33 21.80 -19.35
CA LYS A 654 -32.26 20.70 -19.65
C LYS A 654 -31.69 19.72 -20.68
N CYS A 655 -30.40 19.41 -20.58
CA CYS A 655 -29.75 18.46 -21.48
C CYS A 655 -29.50 17.11 -20.80
N ASP A 656 -29.24 16.13 -21.64
CA ASP A 656 -28.82 14.79 -21.28
C ASP A 656 -27.80 14.29 -22.33
N ILE A 657 -27.30 13.09 -22.13
CA ILE A 657 -26.50 12.36 -23.10
C ILE A 657 -27.16 11.02 -23.40
N VAL A 658 -26.96 10.47 -24.59
CA VAL A 658 -27.48 9.15 -24.99
C VAL A 658 -26.36 8.34 -25.64
N PRO A 659 -26.43 7.00 -25.63
CA PRO A 659 -25.47 6.17 -26.38
C PRO A 659 -25.69 6.41 -27.88
N GLY A 660 -24.58 6.55 -28.61
CA GLY A 660 -24.55 6.98 -30.02
C GLY A 660 -24.42 5.88 -31.06
#